data_AF-A0A0D3VD12-F1
#
_entry.id   AF-A0A0D3VD12-F1
#
_cell.length_a   1.000
_cell.length_b   1.000
_cell.length_c   1.000
_cell.angle_alpha   90.00
_cell.angle_beta   90.00
_cell.angle_gamma   90.00
#
_symmetry.space_group_name_H-M   'P 1'
#
loop_
_entity.id
_entity.type
_entity.pdbx_description
1 polymer ?
#
loop_
_entity_poly.entity_id
_entity_poly.type
_entity_poly.pdbx_seq_one_letter_code
_entity_poly.pdbx_strand_id
1 'polypeptide(L)'
;MTELTVTASKSSSNNLLRRDVRFLGNILGEVLVHQGGNELLDIVEKIRETSKSLRSVFLPDLFADFKETIETLKPDTRHQVIRAFAIYFQLVNIAEQNHRIRRKRDYERSAGETVQPGSIECAIQDLKERNFTYQEVQEIIEGLSLELVMTAHPTEAMRRAILDIHKRISEDVMLLDNPTLTFREREQLREKLLNEVITLWQTDELRDRKPTVLDEVRHGMYYFHETLFHVLPDVYQEMERCLSKYYPGHNWHVPTYLRFGSWIGGDRDGNPSVTADITWQTLNMQRKLAVREYERIMKEFMKFLSFSTSIVTVSTELEESILEDQSVVSLSKNYIWHNENEPYRIKLVYMMTKIKNVLDESKKETAERYATPLEFINDLNIIDRSLRHHYADYVADTYIKKLIRQVELFGFHTASLDIRQHSQEHENALSEVLSKMEISHHYAELTENEKIELLNKLLNDPRPITSPYHHYSESTKECLNVYRTVYEAQQEFGAECISKYLISMAQGASDILEVMVFAKEVGLFRQNADNTVTCTLQAVPLFETIEDLHAAPDIMRTVLSMPIYRQGVSAMNDLQEIMLGYSDSNKDGGAVTANWELRVALKDITTAADEFDVKLKFFHGRGGALGRGGMPLNRSILAQPASTVGGGIKITEQGEVISSRYSLQGIAYRSLDQATAALVTAAINARSSHDEAYEKQEDEWDEIVKGISEVSLHKYQDLIFRDPDFLTFFKESTPLPEVGELNIGSRPSKRKNSDRFEDLRAIPWVFAWTQSRYLLPAWYAAGTGLQSFYQNKEENLKVLQEMYANFSFFTSLIDTLQMAIAKADLIIAKEYANMTKEESYRQRIFGQIEEEFKLTSDLILKITGQKEILDNVPVIQESIKLRNPYVDPLSYLQVQLLSELREIRDQGEDNSELLREVLLTINGIAAGLRNTG
;
A
#
# COMPACT_ATOMS: atom_id res chain seq x y z
N MET A 1 16.61 41.18 -22.91
CA MET A 1 15.58 40.16 -23.13
C MET A 1 14.52 40.40 -22.08
N THR A 2 13.40 40.93 -22.53
CA THR A 2 12.38 41.71 -21.81
C THR A 2 11.36 40.84 -21.08
N GLU A 3 10.70 41.45 -20.08
CA GLU A 3 9.60 41.05 -19.18
C GLU A 3 8.42 40.22 -19.74
N LEU A 4 8.48 39.72 -20.97
CA LEU A 4 7.49 38.84 -21.59
C LEU A 4 7.70 37.34 -21.27
N THR A 5 8.79 36.96 -20.61
CA THR A 5 9.09 35.55 -20.28
C THR A 5 8.51 35.06 -18.95
N VAL A 6 8.06 35.95 -18.06
CA VAL A 6 7.62 35.56 -16.70
C VAL A 6 6.13 35.23 -16.64
N THR A 7 5.30 35.82 -17.50
CA THR A 7 3.84 35.57 -17.54
C THR A 7 3.43 34.33 -18.34
N ALA A 8 4.34 33.72 -19.10
CA ALA A 8 4.06 32.51 -19.88
C ALA A 8 4.24 31.19 -19.08
N SER A 9 4.74 31.23 -17.85
CA SER A 9 5.11 30.01 -17.10
C SER A 9 3.90 29.22 -16.58
N LYS A 10 2.81 29.89 -16.18
CA LYS A 10 1.62 29.21 -15.61
C LYS A 10 0.74 28.49 -16.63
N SER A 11 0.73 28.90 -17.91
CA SER A 11 -0.05 28.24 -18.96
C SER A 11 0.72 27.15 -19.74
N SER A 12 1.99 26.91 -19.43
CA SER A 12 2.84 25.97 -20.20
C SER A 12 2.89 24.54 -19.64
N SER A 13 2.57 24.31 -18.37
CA SER A 13 2.80 23.02 -17.72
C SER A 13 1.96 21.88 -18.32
N ASN A 14 0.67 22.12 -18.60
CA ASN A 14 -0.21 21.11 -19.20
C ASN A 14 0.15 20.81 -20.67
N ASN A 15 0.90 21.70 -21.34
CA ASN A 15 1.30 21.48 -22.74
C ASN A 15 2.33 20.36 -22.86
N LEU A 16 3.22 20.18 -21.87
CA LEU A 16 4.21 19.10 -21.89
C LEU A 16 3.56 17.72 -21.69
N LEU A 17 2.59 17.62 -20.78
CA LEU A 17 1.82 16.37 -20.61
C LEU A 17 1.06 16.04 -21.90
N ARG A 18 0.33 17.01 -22.46
CA ARG A 18 -0.41 16.83 -23.72
C ARG A 18 0.52 16.46 -24.88
N ARG A 19 1.74 17.03 -24.93
CA ARG A 19 2.78 16.68 -25.91
C ARG A 19 3.13 15.20 -25.82
N ASP A 20 3.42 14.67 -24.63
CA ASP A 20 3.84 13.28 -24.50
C ASP A 20 2.71 12.29 -24.74
N VAL A 21 1.50 12.58 -24.25
CA VAL A 21 0.31 11.77 -24.53
C VAL A 21 0.08 11.69 -26.04
N ARG A 22 0.18 12.82 -26.74
CA ARG A 22 0.07 12.84 -28.21
C ARG A 22 1.22 12.10 -28.89
N PHE A 23 2.44 12.26 -28.40
CA PHE A 23 3.62 11.60 -28.97
C PHE A 23 3.53 10.08 -28.85
N LEU A 24 3.23 9.56 -27.66
CA LEU A 24 3.03 8.13 -27.43
C LEU A 24 1.78 7.59 -28.14
N GLY A 25 0.71 8.39 -28.21
CA GLY A 25 -0.48 8.04 -28.98
C GLY A 25 -0.20 7.91 -30.48
N ASN A 26 0.62 8.80 -31.05
CA ASN A 26 1.05 8.70 -32.45
C ASN A 26 1.89 7.43 -32.69
N ILE A 27 2.82 7.13 -31.78
CA ILE A 27 3.62 5.91 -31.85
C ILE A 27 2.71 4.68 -31.80
N LEU A 28 1.73 4.65 -30.89
CA LEU A 28 0.75 3.56 -30.85
C LEU A 28 -0.02 3.45 -32.16
N GLY A 29 -0.47 4.56 -32.74
CA GLY A 29 -1.14 4.57 -34.05
C GLY A 29 -0.29 3.95 -35.16
N GLU A 30 1.02 4.24 -35.20
CA GLU A 30 1.96 3.61 -36.13
C GLU A 30 2.10 2.10 -35.89
N VAL A 31 2.11 1.68 -34.63
CA VAL A 31 2.11 0.24 -34.28
C VAL A 31 0.82 -0.43 -34.73
N LEU A 32 -0.34 0.20 -34.55
CA LEU A 32 -1.63 -0.33 -35.03
C LEU A 32 -1.62 -0.51 -36.55
N VAL A 33 -1.12 0.48 -37.30
CA VAL A 33 -1.00 0.38 -38.76
C VAL A 33 -0.04 -0.74 -39.16
N HIS A 34 1.09 -0.88 -38.47
CA HIS A 34 2.08 -1.92 -38.77
C HIS A 34 1.57 -3.34 -38.48
N GLN A 35 0.76 -3.52 -37.43
CA GLN A 35 0.32 -4.84 -36.96
C GLN A 35 -1.05 -5.26 -37.50
N GLY A 36 -1.97 -4.31 -37.71
CA GLY A 36 -3.36 -4.56 -38.14
C GLY A 36 -3.81 -3.76 -39.35
N GLY A 37 -2.93 -2.97 -39.97
CA GLY A 37 -3.25 -2.15 -41.14
C GLY A 37 -4.02 -0.87 -40.81
N ASN A 38 -4.31 -0.05 -41.84
CA ASN A 38 -5.07 1.20 -41.68
C ASN A 38 -6.50 0.96 -41.16
N GLU A 39 -7.11 -0.17 -41.53
CA GLU A 39 -8.47 -0.52 -41.11
C GLU A 39 -8.60 -0.60 -39.58
N LEU A 40 -7.63 -1.19 -38.88
CA LEU A 40 -7.64 -1.26 -37.42
C LEU A 40 -7.58 0.13 -36.79
N LEU A 41 -6.68 1.00 -37.28
CA LEU A 41 -6.54 2.36 -36.78
C LEU A 41 -7.82 3.17 -36.99
N ASP A 42 -8.42 3.07 -38.19
CA ASP A 42 -9.66 3.77 -38.53
C ASP A 42 -10.83 3.35 -37.63
N ILE A 43 -10.94 2.06 -37.30
CA ILE A 43 -11.95 1.54 -36.36
C ILE A 43 -11.73 2.10 -34.96
N VAL A 44 -10.49 2.05 -34.45
CA VAL A 44 -10.16 2.54 -33.10
C VAL A 44 -10.43 4.05 -32.98
N GLU A 45 -10.03 4.85 -33.98
CA GLU A 45 -10.30 6.29 -33.99
C GLU A 45 -11.79 6.62 -34.15
N LYS A 46 -12.53 5.89 -35.00
CA LYS A 46 -13.99 6.05 -35.11
C LYS A 46 -14.69 5.83 -33.76
N ILE A 47 -14.35 4.76 -33.05
CA ILE A 47 -14.92 4.43 -31.73
C ILE A 47 -14.58 5.54 -30.72
N ARG A 48 -13.33 5.99 -30.70
CA ARG A 48 -12.85 7.05 -29.81
C ARG A 48 -13.55 8.39 -30.05
N GLU A 49 -13.64 8.84 -31.31
CA GLU A 49 -14.27 10.11 -31.65
C GLU A 49 -15.77 10.11 -31.34
N THR A 50 -16.44 8.98 -31.58
CA THR A 50 -17.86 8.80 -31.28
C THR A 50 -18.10 8.85 -29.77
N SER A 51 -17.31 8.13 -28.97
CA SER A 51 -17.42 8.17 -27.49
C SER A 51 -17.18 9.58 -26.93
N LYS A 52 -16.17 10.29 -27.44
CA LYS A 52 -15.89 11.68 -27.04
C LYS A 52 -17.07 12.61 -27.37
N SER A 53 -17.70 12.42 -28.52
CA SER A 53 -18.86 13.21 -28.95
C SER A 53 -20.06 12.95 -28.04
N LEU A 54 -20.36 11.69 -27.73
CA LEU A 54 -21.44 11.27 -26.83
C LEU A 54 -21.29 11.84 -25.41
N ARG A 55 -20.05 11.95 -24.92
CA ARG A 55 -19.73 12.59 -23.64
C ARG A 55 -19.96 14.10 -23.65
N SER A 56 -19.73 14.75 -24.78
CA SER A 56 -19.93 16.20 -24.91
C SER A 56 -21.41 16.58 -25.03
N VAL A 57 -22.16 15.80 -25.82
CA VAL A 57 -23.60 15.92 -26.01
C VAL A 57 -24.16 14.52 -26.24
N PHE A 58 -25.05 14.06 -25.37
CA PHE A 58 -25.69 12.75 -25.53
C PHE A 58 -26.73 12.83 -26.65
N LEU A 59 -26.48 12.11 -27.74
CA LEU A 59 -27.37 12.01 -28.90
C LEU A 59 -27.82 10.55 -29.06
N PRO A 60 -29.11 10.22 -28.90
CA PRO A 60 -29.60 8.84 -28.95
C PRO A 60 -29.25 8.09 -30.24
N ASP A 61 -29.34 8.75 -31.40
CA ASP A 61 -29.04 8.13 -32.70
C ASP A 61 -27.54 7.79 -32.82
N LEU A 62 -26.66 8.72 -32.43
CA LEU A 62 -25.21 8.50 -32.41
C LEU A 62 -24.83 7.38 -31.42
N PHE A 63 -25.59 7.23 -30.34
CA PHE A 63 -25.39 6.18 -29.36
C PHE A 63 -25.79 4.80 -29.90
N ALA A 64 -26.89 4.72 -30.66
CA ALA A 64 -27.29 3.50 -31.36
C ALA A 64 -26.23 3.08 -32.38
N ASP A 65 -25.75 4.02 -33.22
CA ASP A 65 -24.68 3.76 -34.20
C ASP A 65 -23.38 3.28 -33.54
N PHE A 66 -23.05 3.84 -32.37
CA PHE A 66 -21.90 3.43 -31.58
C PHE A 66 -22.03 1.99 -31.06
N LYS A 67 -23.21 1.63 -30.52
CA LYS A 67 -23.49 0.25 -30.07
C LYS A 67 -23.43 -0.73 -31.23
N GLU A 68 -24.07 -0.43 -32.34
CA GLU A 68 -24.04 -1.28 -33.54
C GLU A 68 -22.60 -1.48 -34.04
N THR A 69 -21.77 -0.42 -34.03
CA THR A 69 -20.36 -0.52 -34.39
C THR A 69 -19.60 -1.47 -33.47
N ILE A 70 -19.86 -1.45 -32.16
CA ILE A 70 -19.23 -2.36 -31.18
C ILE A 70 -19.72 -3.80 -31.37
N GLU A 71 -21.04 -3.98 -31.50
CA GLU A 71 -21.70 -5.29 -31.60
C GLU A 71 -21.28 -6.06 -32.85
N THR A 72 -21.01 -5.37 -33.95
CA THR A 72 -20.67 -5.95 -35.25
C THR A 72 -19.17 -6.22 -35.44
N LEU A 73 -18.31 -5.92 -34.46
CA LEU A 73 -16.88 -6.21 -34.55
C LEU A 73 -16.65 -7.72 -34.60
N LYS A 74 -15.89 -8.15 -35.62
CA LYS A 74 -15.43 -9.54 -35.73
C LYS A 74 -14.48 -9.86 -34.57
N PRO A 75 -14.44 -11.11 -34.06
CA PRO A 75 -13.61 -11.49 -32.92
C PRO A 75 -12.13 -11.05 -33.02
N ASP A 76 -11.46 -11.32 -34.15
CA ASP A 76 -10.05 -10.91 -34.33
C ASP A 76 -9.83 -9.40 -34.21
N THR A 77 -10.73 -8.61 -34.81
CA THR A 77 -10.68 -7.14 -34.74
C THR A 77 -11.05 -6.64 -33.36
N ARG A 78 -12.08 -7.23 -32.73
CA ARG A 78 -12.54 -6.91 -31.38
C ARG A 78 -11.42 -7.08 -30.37
N HIS A 79 -10.70 -8.20 -30.42
CA HIS A 79 -9.52 -8.46 -29.61
C HIS A 79 -8.46 -7.36 -29.75
N GLN A 80 -8.12 -6.97 -30.99
CA GLN A 80 -7.13 -5.92 -31.24
C GLN A 80 -7.60 -4.55 -30.77
N VAL A 81 -8.88 -4.22 -30.94
CA VAL A 81 -9.48 -2.96 -30.46
C VAL A 81 -9.41 -2.87 -28.93
N ILE A 82 -9.77 -3.93 -28.20
CA ILE A 82 -9.67 -3.98 -26.73
C ILE A 82 -8.23 -3.69 -26.29
N ARG A 83 -7.25 -4.36 -26.92
CA ARG A 83 -5.82 -4.17 -26.61
C ARG A 83 -5.32 -2.77 -26.94
N ALA A 84 -5.80 -2.17 -28.04
CA ALA A 84 -5.45 -0.79 -28.40
C ALA A 84 -5.86 0.21 -27.31
N PHE A 85 -7.09 0.12 -26.81
CA PHE A 85 -7.54 0.99 -25.71
C PHE A 85 -6.80 0.70 -24.39
N ALA A 86 -6.56 -0.57 -24.06
CA ALA A 86 -5.82 -0.94 -22.85
C ALA A 86 -4.38 -0.40 -22.87
N ILE A 87 -3.64 -0.60 -23.96
CA ILE A 87 -2.26 -0.13 -24.11
C ILE A 87 -2.20 1.39 -24.15
N TYR A 88 -3.16 2.05 -24.79
CA TYR A 88 -3.25 3.52 -24.77
C TYR A 88 -3.27 4.05 -23.33
N PHE A 89 -4.05 3.44 -22.42
CA PHE A 89 -4.07 3.85 -21.01
C PHE A 89 -2.76 3.61 -20.30
N GLN A 90 -2.06 2.52 -20.59
CA GLN A 90 -0.73 2.26 -20.05
C GLN A 90 0.24 3.38 -20.45
N LEU A 91 0.22 3.80 -21.73
CA LEU A 91 1.07 4.89 -22.24
C LEU A 91 0.70 6.26 -21.64
N VAL A 92 -0.59 6.57 -21.52
CA VAL A 92 -1.06 7.78 -20.84
C VAL A 92 -0.61 7.80 -19.38
N ASN A 93 -0.68 6.65 -18.71
CA ASN A 93 -0.25 6.52 -17.32
C ASN A 93 1.26 6.82 -17.17
N ILE A 94 2.10 6.31 -18.08
CA ILE A 94 3.54 6.59 -18.12
C ILE A 94 3.80 8.09 -18.35
N ALA A 95 3.10 8.71 -19.31
CA ALA A 95 3.24 10.15 -19.60
C ALA A 95 2.88 11.02 -18.38
N GLU A 96 1.80 10.69 -17.67
CA GLU A 96 1.42 11.39 -16.44
C GLU A 96 2.44 11.21 -15.32
N GLN A 97 2.98 10.01 -15.13
CA GLN A 97 4.04 9.76 -14.14
C GLN A 97 5.27 10.60 -14.46
N ASN A 98 5.74 10.61 -15.71
CA ASN A 98 6.86 11.46 -16.13
C ASN A 98 6.57 12.94 -15.90
N HIS A 99 5.36 13.41 -16.20
CA HIS A 99 4.98 14.79 -15.94
C HIS A 99 5.05 15.15 -14.45
N ARG A 100 4.63 14.25 -13.55
CA ARG A 100 4.76 14.45 -12.10
C ARG A 100 6.23 14.58 -11.67
N ILE A 101 7.12 13.75 -12.22
CA ILE A 101 8.57 13.83 -11.97
C ILE A 101 9.14 15.17 -12.46
N ARG A 102 8.73 15.65 -13.64
CA ARG A 102 9.15 16.96 -14.16
C ARG A 102 8.71 18.10 -13.27
N ARG A 103 7.45 18.09 -12.83
CA ARG A 103 6.91 19.14 -11.95
C ARG A 103 7.75 19.29 -10.68
N LYS A 104 8.20 18.18 -10.08
CA LYS A 104 9.15 18.21 -8.95
C LYS A 104 10.45 18.92 -9.34
N ARG A 105 11.08 18.50 -10.44
CA ARG A 105 12.34 19.10 -10.93
C ARG A 105 12.19 20.60 -11.25
N ASP A 106 11.03 21.04 -11.73
CA ASP A 106 10.78 22.45 -12.01
C ASP A 106 10.80 23.30 -10.71
N TYR A 107 10.26 22.78 -9.59
CA TYR A 107 10.40 23.43 -8.28
C TYR A 107 11.86 23.47 -7.81
N GLU A 108 12.62 22.39 -7.98
CA GLU A 108 14.04 22.33 -7.62
C GLU A 108 14.92 23.25 -8.49
N ARG A 109 14.50 23.55 -9.73
CA ARG A 109 15.23 24.43 -10.66
C ARG A 109 15.04 25.91 -10.38
N SER A 110 13.85 26.33 -9.93
CA SER A 110 13.67 27.69 -9.43
C SER A 110 14.58 27.86 -8.22
N ALA A 111 15.46 28.86 -8.21
CA ALA A 111 16.63 28.98 -7.31
C ALA A 111 16.29 29.18 -5.82
N GLY A 112 15.53 28.26 -5.20
CA GLY A 112 15.03 28.36 -3.84
C GLY A 112 13.94 29.42 -3.62
N GLU A 113 13.42 30.07 -4.67
CA GLU A 113 12.40 31.12 -4.54
C GLU A 113 11.05 30.59 -4.04
N THR A 114 10.72 29.34 -4.33
CA THR A 114 9.48 28.69 -3.87
C THR A 114 9.71 27.24 -3.48
N VAL A 115 9.58 26.92 -2.20
CA VAL A 115 9.58 25.54 -1.69
C VAL A 115 8.33 24.81 -2.17
N GLN A 116 8.48 23.55 -2.59
CA GLN A 116 7.36 22.76 -3.08
C GLN A 116 6.38 22.45 -1.94
N PRO A 117 5.07 22.76 -2.06
CA PRO A 117 4.09 22.44 -1.02
C PRO A 117 4.01 20.94 -0.71
N GLY A 118 3.92 20.61 0.58
CA GLY A 118 3.87 19.24 1.07
C GLY A 118 5.14 18.44 0.76
N SER A 119 6.30 19.09 0.70
CA SER A 119 7.62 18.45 0.73
C SER A 119 8.17 18.45 2.17
N ILE A 120 9.18 17.62 2.43
CA ILE A 120 9.93 17.61 3.69
C ILE A 120 10.45 19.01 3.99
N GLU A 121 11.03 19.68 2.99
CA GLU A 121 11.56 21.04 3.18
C GLU A 121 10.46 22.01 3.63
N CYS A 122 9.26 21.92 3.06
CA CYS A 122 8.10 22.73 3.46
C CYS A 122 7.71 22.49 4.93
N ALA A 123 7.70 21.23 5.38
CA ALA A 123 7.34 20.89 6.76
C ALA A 123 8.40 21.35 7.77
N ILE A 124 9.69 21.21 7.44
CA ILE A 124 10.78 21.69 8.31
C ILE A 124 10.86 23.22 8.33
N GLN A 125 10.56 23.88 7.20
CA GLN A 125 10.44 25.33 7.15
C GLN A 125 9.29 25.82 8.06
N ASP A 126 8.13 25.16 8.04
CA ASP A 126 6.99 25.49 8.90
C ASP A 126 7.34 25.38 10.40
N LEU A 127 8.09 24.35 10.81
CA LEU A 127 8.62 24.25 12.19
C LEU A 127 9.43 25.49 12.57
N LYS A 128 10.29 25.95 11.65
CA LYS A 128 11.14 27.12 11.90
C LYS A 128 10.33 28.41 11.97
N GLU A 129 9.36 28.58 11.07
CA GLU A 129 8.48 29.76 10.99
C GLU A 129 7.56 29.87 12.21
N ARG A 130 7.14 28.73 12.78
CA ARG A 130 6.40 28.65 14.05
C ARG A 130 7.28 28.78 15.30
N ASN A 131 8.58 29.02 15.14
CA ASN A 131 9.57 29.21 16.22
C ASN A 131 9.81 28.00 17.13
N PHE A 132 9.64 26.76 16.64
CA PHE A 132 10.07 25.57 17.40
C PHE A 132 11.58 25.59 17.60
N THR A 133 12.01 25.29 18.83
CA THR A 133 13.42 25.17 19.24
C THR A 133 14.07 23.88 18.72
N TYR A 134 15.40 23.81 18.75
CA TYR A 134 16.14 22.59 18.41
C TYR A 134 15.67 21.39 19.24
N GLN A 135 15.48 21.56 20.56
CA GLN A 135 15.07 20.48 21.45
C GLN A 135 13.67 19.96 21.10
N GLU A 136 12.71 20.86 20.87
CA GLU A 136 11.35 20.45 20.49
C GLU A 136 11.32 19.74 19.15
N VAL A 137 12.13 20.19 18.18
CA VAL A 137 12.24 19.51 16.87
C VAL A 137 12.88 18.13 17.03
N GLN A 138 13.93 18.00 17.84
CA GLN A 138 14.56 16.72 18.14
C GLN A 138 13.55 15.74 18.75
N GLU A 139 12.77 16.17 19.75
CA GLU A 139 11.73 15.33 20.38
C GLU A 139 10.63 14.92 19.39
N ILE A 140 10.20 15.83 18.50
CA ILE A 140 9.22 15.52 17.45
C ILE A 140 9.78 14.41 16.56
N ILE A 141 11.02 14.56 16.10
CA ILE A 141 11.69 13.61 15.20
C ILE A 141 11.86 12.23 15.86
N GLU A 142 12.24 12.19 17.14
CA GLU A 142 12.39 10.97 17.93
C GLU A 142 11.05 10.22 18.12
N GLY A 143 9.94 10.94 18.14
CA GLY A 143 8.60 10.36 18.23
C GLY A 143 8.00 9.90 16.89
N LEU A 144 8.63 10.21 15.75
CA LEU A 144 8.06 9.83 14.45
C LEU A 144 8.16 8.32 14.22
N SER A 145 7.06 7.72 13.74
CA SER A 145 7.06 6.34 13.28
C SER A 145 6.01 6.16 12.18
N LEU A 146 6.45 5.71 11.01
CA LEU A 146 5.64 5.35 9.86
C LEU A 146 6.13 4.01 9.28
N GLU A 147 5.26 3.01 9.24
CA GLU A 147 5.58 1.71 8.64
C GLU A 147 4.64 1.42 7.46
N LEU A 148 5.22 1.13 6.31
CA LEU A 148 4.49 0.87 5.06
C LEU A 148 4.58 -0.62 4.71
N VAL A 149 3.45 -1.33 4.76
CA VAL A 149 3.43 -2.80 4.67
C VAL A 149 2.97 -3.27 3.30
N MET A 150 3.87 -3.85 2.53
CA MET A 150 3.53 -4.39 1.21
C MET A 150 2.67 -5.64 1.31
N THR A 151 1.62 -5.69 0.50
CA THR A 151 0.77 -6.88 0.38
C THR A 151 0.83 -7.47 -1.01
N ALA A 152 0.68 -8.79 -1.08
CA ALA A 152 0.49 -9.49 -2.35
C ALA A 152 -0.95 -9.23 -2.76
N HIS A 153 -1.17 -8.81 -4.00
CA HIS A 153 -2.52 -8.44 -4.40
C HIS A 153 -3.06 -9.23 -5.60
N PRO A 154 -4.30 -9.74 -5.50
CA PRO A 154 -5.04 -10.37 -6.59
C PRO A 154 -5.64 -9.37 -7.59
N THR A 155 -5.18 -8.12 -7.68
CA THR A 155 -5.55 -7.17 -8.76
C THR A 155 -4.35 -6.59 -9.51
N GLU A 156 -3.11 -6.89 -9.09
CA GLU A 156 -1.91 -6.53 -9.86
C GLU A 156 -1.76 -7.52 -11.04
N ALA A 157 -2.61 -7.30 -12.04
CA ALA A 157 -2.63 -8.08 -13.27
C ALA A 157 -1.34 -7.91 -14.07
N MET A 158 -0.61 -6.80 -13.88
CA MET A 158 0.54 -6.49 -14.70
C MET A 158 1.70 -7.43 -14.38
N ARG A 159 2.15 -8.14 -15.41
CA ARG A 159 3.34 -9.01 -15.32
C ARG A 159 4.58 -8.15 -15.20
N ARG A 160 5.61 -8.68 -14.54
CA ARG A 160 6.94 -8.05 -14.45
C ARG A 160 7.47 -7.58 -15.82
N ALA A 161 7.31 -8.40 -16.85
CA ALA A 161 7.73 -8.04 -18.20
C ALA A 161 7.11 -6.72 -18.69
N ILE A 162 5.84 -6.47 -18.36
CA ILE A 162 5.14 -5.23 -18.71
C ILE A 162 5.68 -4.06 -17.88
N LEU A 163 5.91 -4.23 -16.58
CA LEU A 163 6.52 -3.20 -15.73
C LEU A 163 7.92 -2.80 -16.21
N ASP A 164 8.73 -3.78 -16.63
CA ASP A 164 10.05 -3.53 -17.20
C ASP A 164 9.95 -2.72 -18.51
N ILE A 165 8.96 -3.00 -19.38
CA ILE A 165 8.69 -2.22 -20.60
C ILE A 165 8.25 -0.79 -20.23
N HIS A 166 7.34 -0.65 -19.26
CA HIS A 166 6.85 0.67 -18.81
C HIS A 166 7.99 1.54 -18.28
N LYS A 167 8.91 0.96 -17.51
CA LYS A 167 10.11 1.65 -17.02
C LYS A 167 10.99 2.14 -18.16
N ARG A 168 11.28 1.30 -19.15
CA ARG A 168 12.09 1.70 -20.32
C ARG A 168 11.42 2.82 -21.12
N ILE A 169 10.12 2.72 -21.38
CA ILE A 169 9.35 3.79 -22.05
C ILE A 169 9.40 5.09 -21.22
N SER A 170 9.23 5.00 -19.89
CA SER A 170 9.32 6.15 -18.99
C SER A 170 10.68 6.84 -19.07
N GLU A 171 11.77 6.09 -18.95
CA GLU A 171 13.14 6.60 -19.03
C GLU A 171 13.42 7.25 -20.40
N ASP A 172 13.01 6.60 -21.49
CA ASP A 172 13.21 7.10 -22.85
C ASP A 172 12.40 8.38 -23.13
N VAL A 173 11.16 8.47 -22.64
CA VAL A 173 10.36 9.70 -22.75
C VAL A 173 11.00 10.85 -21.95
N MET A 174 11.63 10.57 -20.81
CA MET A 174 12.35 11.60 -20.05
C MET A 174 13.60 12.10 -20.79
N LEU A 175 14.26 11.27 -21.60
CA LEU A 175 15.40 11.71 -22.40
C LEU A 175 14.99 12.74 -23.46
N LEU A 176 13.77 12.69 -23.99
CA LEU A 176 13.24 13.68 -24.96
C LEU A 176 13.20 15.11 -24.41
N ASP A 177 13.24 15.28 -23.07
CA ASP A 177 13.26 16.59 -22.43
C ASP A 177 14.64 17.26 -22.47
N ASN A 178 15.69 16.55 -22.89
CA ASN A 178 17.01 17.14 -23.04
C ASN A 178 17.03 18.13 -24.22
N PRO A 179 17.21 19.44 -23.96
CA PRO A 179 17.19 20.46 -25.01
C PRO A 179 18.38 20.35 -25.97
N THR A 180 19.44 19.63 -25.61
CA THR A 180 20.67 19.49 -26.41
C THR A 180 20.62 18.31 -27.39
N LEU A 181 19.56 17.51 -27.40
CA LEU A 181 19.45 16.39 -28.34
C LEU A 181 19.47 16.89 -29.79
N THR A 182 20.39 16.34 -30.57
CA THR A 182 20.45 16.55 -32.02
C THR A 182 19.25 15.91 -32.71
N PHE A 183 18.98 16.32 -33.95
CA PHE A 183 17.91 15.72 -34.77
C PHE A 183 18.07 14.19 -34.88
N ARG A 184 19.29 13.70 -35.13
CA ARG A 184 19.58 12.26 -35.26
C ARG A 184 19.34 11.50 -33.96
N GLU A 185 19.74 12.05 -32.82
CA GLU A 185 19.51 11.40 -31.52
C GLU A 185 18.02 11.36 -31.17
N ARG A 186 17.25 12.39 -31.55
CA ARG A 186 15.78 12.38 -31.38
C ARG A 186 15.11 11.32 -32.24
N GLU A 187 15.52 11.17 -33.49
CA GLU A 187 15.01 10.10 -34.37
C GLU A 187 15.35 8.71 -33.80
N GLN A 188 16.58 8.48 -33.36
CA GLN A 188 17.00 7.22 -32.75
C GLN A 188 16.20 6.90 -31.47
N LEU A 189 15.92 7.90 -30.64
CA LEU A 189 15.11 7.75 -29.43
C LEU A 189 13.65 7.46 -29.76
N ARG A 190 13.11 8.09 -30.82
CA ARG A 190 11.77 7.78 -31.33
C ARG A 190 11.68 6.34 -31.86
N GLU A 191 12.66 5.89 -32.64
CA GLU A 191 12.74 4.49 -33.11
C GLU A 191 12.81 3.50 -31.94
N LYS A 192 13.60 3.83 -30.92
CA LYS A 192 13.67 3.04 -29.69
C LYS A 192 12.30 2.96 -28.99
N LEU A 193 11.61 4.08 -28.82
CA LEU A 193 10.27 4.12 -28.23
C LEU A 193 9.25 3.34 -29.07
N LEU A 194 9.32 3.42 -30.40
CA LEU A 194 8.50 2.61 -31.28
C LEU A 194 8.73 1.11 -31.05
N ASN A 195 9.98 0.67 -30.94
CA ASN A 195 10.31 -0.73 -30.64
C ASN A 195 9.77 -1.18 -29.27
N GLU A 196 9.83 -0.32 -28.25
CA GLU A 196 9.29 -0.64 -26.92
C GLU A 196 7.76 -0.75 -26.95
N VAL A 197 7.06 0.12 -27.70
CA VAL A 197 5.59 0.02 -27.87
C VAL A 197 5.20 -1.20 -28.70
N ILE A 198 5.96 -1.57 -29.73
CA ILE A 198 5.77 -2.85 -30.46
C ILE A 198 5.96 -4.03 -29.51
N THR A 199 7.00 -4.00 -28.68
CA THR A 199 7.27 -5.05 -27.68
C THR A 199 6.11 -5.15 -26.70
N LEU A 200 5.58 -4.03 -26.23
CA LEU A 200 4.38 -3.98 -25.39
C LEU A 200 3.16 -4.61 -26.09
N TRP A 201 2.94 -4.24 -27.37
CA TRP A 201 1.87 -4.78 -28.20
C TRP A 201 2.00 -6.29 -28.46
N GLN A 202 3.20 -6.85 -28.46
CA GLN A 202 3.42 -8.27 -28.72
C GLN A 202 3.62 -9.10 -27.43
N THR A 203 3.61 -8.45 -26.27
CA THR A 203 3.71 -9.14 -24.97
C THR A 203 2.32 -9.39 -24.41
N ASP A 204 2.09 -10.60 -23.91
CA ASP A 204 0.81 -10.97 -23.31
C ASP A 204 0.65 -10.33 -21.92
N GLU A 205 -0.48 -9.65 -21.72
CA GLU A 205 -0.81 -8.94 -20.48
C GLU A 205 -1.35 -9.89 -19.41
N LEU A 206 -2.04 -10.95 -19.83
CA LEU A 206 -2.65 -11.92 -18.93
C LEU A 206 -1.64 -12.99 -18.50
N ARG A 207 -1.89 -13.57 -17.33
CA ARG A 207 -1.10 -14.70 -16.81
C ARG A 207 -1.78 -16.00 -17.20
N ASP A 208 -1.04 -16.89 -17.86
CA ASP A 208 -1.54 -18.22 -18.24
C ASP A 208 -1.82 -19.13 -17.04
N ARG A 209 -1.09 -18.93 -15.93
CA ARG A 209 -1.23 -19.71 -14.70
C ARG A 209 -1.35 -18.81 -13.48
N LYS A 210 -2.07 -19.32 -12.48
CA LYS A 210 -2.12 -18.73 -11.14
C LYS A 210 -0.70 -18.62 -10.54
N PRO A 211 -0.29 -17.47 -9.98
CA PRO A 211 1.02 -17.33 -9.36
C PRO A 211 1.11 -18.17 -8.08
N THR A 212 2.31 -18.70 -7.81
CA THR A 212 2.63 -19.27 -6.49
C THR A 212 2.92 -18.15 -5.49
N VAL A 213 2.86 -18.43 -4.19
CA VAL A 213 3.24 -17.45 -3.15
C VAL A 213 4.66 -16.93 -3.36
N LEU A 214 5.61 -17.80 -3.74
CA LEU A 214 6.99 -17.39 -4.00
C LEU A 214 7.14 -16.56 -5.28
N ASP A 215 6.25 -16.70 -6.27
CA ASP A 215 6.19 -15.77 -7.41
C ASP A 215 5.79 -14.37 -6.94
N GLU A 216 4.84 -14.27 -6.00
CA GLU A 216 4.44 -13.01 -5.37
C GLU A 216 5.57 -12.41 -4.54
N VAL A 217 6.32 -13.23 -3.78
CA VAL A 217 7.51 -12.77 -3.04
C VAL A 217 8.54 -12.17 -4.00
N ARG A 218 8.86 -12.87 -5.10
CA ARG A 218 9.79 -12.35 -6.13
C ARG A 218 9.30 -11.03 -6.72
N HIS A 219 7.99 -10.87 -6.90
CA HIS A 219 7.41 -9.64 -7.40
C HIS A 219 7.52 -8.49 -6.38
N GLY A 220 7.25 -8.73 -5.09
CA GLY A 220 7.46 -7.71 -4.05
C GLY A 220 8.92 -7.26 -3.97
N MET A 221 9.87 -8.20 -4.02
CA MET A 221 11.31 -7.92 -3.96
C MET A 221 11.83 -7.08 -5.13
N TYR A 222 11.14 -7.08 -6.28
CA TYR A 222 11.48 -6.24 -7.42
C TYR A 222 11.47 -4.75 -7.04
N TYR A 223 10.47 -4.28 -6.30
CA TYR A 223 10.36 -2.87 -5.90
C TYR A 223 11.45 -2.46 -4.90
N PHE A 224 11.85 -3.38 -4.02
CA PHE A 224 12.99 -3.15 -3.12
C PHE A 224 14.27 -2.97 -3.92
N HIS A 225 14.58 -3.93 -4.81
CA HIS A 225 15.79 -3.92 -5.64
C HIS A 225 15.88 -2.67 -6.53
N GLU A 226 14.83 -2.39 -7.31
CA GLU A 226 14.87 -1.39 -8.36
C GLU A 226 14.71 0.04 -7.84
N THR A 227 14.03 0.21 -6.70
CA THR A 227 13.56 1.52 -6.23
C THR A 227 13.88 1.78 -4.77
N LEU A 228 13.31 1.03 -3.83
CA LEU A 228 13.30 1.44 -2.42
C LEU A 228 14.68 1.40 -1.77
N PHE A 229 15.55 0.45 -2.14
CA PHE A 229 16.92 0.37 -1.62
C PHE A 229 17.74 1.63 -1.90
N HIS A 230 17.36 2.38 -2.93
CA HIS A 230 18.00 3.62 -3.33
C HIS A 230 17.28 4.85 -2.80
N VAL A 231 15.96 4.89 -2.97
CA VAL A 231 15.13 6.06 -2.69
C VAL A 231 14.94 6.29 -1.20
N LEU A 232 14.75 5.24 -0.40
CA LEU A 232 14.45 5.41 1.02
C LEU A 232 15.60 6.14 1.76
N PRO A 233 16.88 5.76 1.61
CA PRO A 233 18.00 6.54 2.17
C PRO A 233 18.02 8.01 1.72
N ASP A 234 17.63 8.31 0.47
CA ASP A 234 17.62 9.67 -0.06
C ASP A 234 16.55 10.55 0.61
N VAL A 235 15.45 9.96 1.07
CA VAL A 235 14.40 10.66 1.85
C VAL A 235 14.94 11.08 3.22
N TYR A 236 15.69 10.20 3.89
CA TYR A 236 16.34 10.50 5.17
C TYR A 236 17.41 11.57 5.01
N GLN A 237 18.24 11.45 3.98
CA GLN A 237 19.28 12.43 3.67
C GLN A 237 18.67 13.81 3.38
N GLU A 238 17.52 13.87 2.71
CA GLU A 238 16.81 15.13 2.47
C GLU A 238 16.29 15.75 3.77
N MET A 239 15.75 14.94 4.67
CA MET A 239 15.31 15.42 5.98
C MET A 239 16.47 15.98 6.80
N GLU A 240 17.60 15.26 6.88
CA GLU A 240 18.82 15.72 7.54
C GLU A 240 19.36 17.00 6.90
N ARG A 241 19.37 17.09 5.56
CA ARG A 241 19.76 18.31 4.82
C ARG A 241 18.88 19.50 5.20
N CYS A 242 17.56 19.30 5.23
CA CYS A 242 16.60 20.35 5.59
C CYS A 242 16.78 20.79 7.05
N LEU A 243 16.97 19.84 7.97
CA LEU A 243 17.23 20.14 9.38
C LEU A 243 18.53 20.93 9.55
N SER A 244 19.63 20.53 8.91
CA SER A 244 20.88 21.31 8.93
C SER A 244 20.73 22.71 8.32
N LYS A 245 19.86 22.89 7.31
CA LYS A 245 19.58 24.20 6.69
C LYS A 245 18.82 25.15 7.63
N TYR A 246 17.74 24.68 8.25
CA TYR A 246 16.87 25.54 9.08
C TYR A 246 17.27 25.60 10.56
N TYR A 247 18.04 24.61 11.03
CA TYR A 247 18.61 24.49 12.37
C TYR A 247 20.13 24.26 12.30
N PRO A 248 20.91 25.26 11.85
CA PRO A 248 22.35 25.14 11.69
C PRO A 248 23.08 25.05 13.03
N GLY A 249 24.29 24.48 13.03
CA GLY A 249 25.14 24.35 14.22
C GLY A 249 24.90 23.07 15.03
N HIS A 250 24.00 22.20 14.58
CA HIS A 250 23.70 20.91 15.18
C HIS A 250 23.97 19.77 14.19
N ASN A 251 24.43 18.63 14.71
CA ASN A 251 24.59 17.40 13.93
C ASN A 251 23.30 16.59 14.01
N TRP A 252 22.67 16.38 12.86
CA TRP A 252 21.44 15.61 12.76
C TRP A 252 21.75 14.18 12.30
N HIS A 253 21.24 13.21 13.05
CA HIS A 253 21.09 11.84 12.59
C HIS A 253 19.65 11.43 12.87
N VAL A 254 18.83 11.37 11.84
CA VAL A 254 17.40 11.11 11.98
C VAL A 254 17.20 9.62 12.36
N PRO A 255 16.39 9.30 13.38
CA PRO A 255 16.07 7.92 13.74
C PRO A 255 15.28 7.26 12.62
N THR A 256 15.29 5.93 12.54
CA THR A 256 14.58 5.15 11.50
C THR A 256 13.06 5.21 11.65
N TYR A 257 12.46 6.37 11.38
CA TYR A 257 11.03 6.63 11.53
C TYR A 257 10.20 5.96 10.43
N LEU A 258 10.69 5.94 9.19
CA LEU A 258 10.03 5.36 8.01
C LEU A 258 10.62 3.98 7.67
N ARG A 259 9.83 2.93 7.82
CA ARG A 259 10.21 1.53 7.54
C ARG A 259 9.23 0.85 6.58
N PHE A 260 9.68 -0.25 5.99
CA PHE A 260 8.82 -1.11 5.17
C PHE A 260 8.67 -2.50 5.79
N GLY A 261 7.44 -2.99 5.78
CA GLY A 261 7.08 -4.36 6.09
C GLY A 261 6.49 -5.09 4.88
N SER A 262 6.19 -6.38 5.06
CA SER A 262 5.58 -7.23 4.05
C SER A 262 4.62 -8.24 4.69
N TRP A 263 3.52 -8.52 4.00
CA TRP A 263 2.64 -9.67 4.27
C TRP A 263 2.90 -10.84 3.31
N ILE A 264 3.64 -10.59 2.23
CA ILE A 264 3.87 -11.57 1.17
C ILE A 264 4.73 -12.71 1.72
N GLY A 265 4.14 -13.91 1.84
CA GLY A 265 4.80 -15.08 2.44
C GLY A 265 4.57 -15.24 3.95
N GLY A 266 3.90 -14.29 4.61
CA GLY A 266 3.55 -14.34 6.04
C GLY A 266 2.05 -14.40 6.33
N ASP A 267 1.23 -13.73 5.51
CA ASP A 267 -0.23 -13.72 5.65
C ASP A 267 -0.88 -14.96 5.04
N ARG A 268 -1.40 -15.80 5.93
CA ARG A 268 -2.02 -17.11 5.68
C ARG A 268 -3.53 -17.12 5.91
N ASP A 269 -4.14 -15.97 6.23
CA ASP A 269 -5.60 -15.86 6.43
C ASP A 269 -6.34 -16.28 5.15
N GLY A 270 -7.02 -17.44 5.24
CA GLY A 270 -7.74 -18.06 4.15
C GLY A 270 -6.85 -18.40 2.94
N ASN A 271 -5.55 -18.63 3.14
CA ASN A 271 -4.63 -19.10 2.11
C ASN A 271 -3.77 -20.29 2.60
N PRO A 272 -4.21 -21.54 2.38
CA PRO A 272 -3.48 -22.72 2.83
C PRO A 272 -2.13 -22.93 2.12
N SER A 273 -1.85 -22.17 1.04
CA SER A 273 -0.57 -22.25 0.33
C SER A 273 0.57 -21.52 1.07
N VAL A 274 0.26 -20.73 2.10
CA VAL A 274 1.26 -20.04 2.92
C VAL A 274 1.55 -20.89 4.15
N THR A 275 2.55 -21.76 4.02
CA THR A 275 3.01 -22.64 5.11
C THR A 275 4.19 -22.02 5.86
N ALA A 276 4.55 -22.61 6.99
CA ALA A 276 5.74 -22.29 7.77
C ALA A 276 7.03 -22.36 6.91
N ASP A 277 7.14 -23.37 6.04
CA ASP A 277 8.25 -23.50 5.09
C ASP A 277 8.29 -22.33 4.07
N ILE A 278 7.13 -21.90 3.55
CA ILE A 278 7.07 -20.74 2.65
C ILE A 278 7.50 -19.45 3.37
N THR A 279 7.14 -19.28 4.64
CA THR A 279 7.61 -18.16 5.47
C THR A 279 9.15 -18.18 5.60
N TRP A 280 9.76 -19.33 5.89
CA TRP A 280 11.21 -19.47 5.95
C TRP A 280 11.90 -19.18 4.60
N GLN A 281 11.35 -19.71 3.51
CA GLN A 281 11.87 -19.46 2.16
C GLN A 281 11.78 -17.96 1.79
N THR A 282 10.71 -17.28 2.22
CA THR A 282 10.51 -15.85 2.02
C THR A 282 11.63 -15.03 2.68
N LEU A 283 11.90 -15.27 3.97
CA LEU A 283 12.98 -14.59 4.69
C LEU A 283 14.36 -14.84 4.06
N ASN A 284 14.61 -16.06 3.59
CA ASN A 284 15.83 -16.37 2.85
C ASN A 284 15.97 -15.57 1.55
N MET A 285 14.86 -15.40 0.81
CA MET A 285 14.86 -14.57 -0.40
C MET A 285 15.11 -13.10 -0.09
N GLN A 286 14.49 -12.58 0.97
CA GLN A 286 14.72 -11.21 1.44
C GLN A 286 16.18 -11.00 1.87
N ARG A 287 16.77 -11.93 2.64
CA ARG A 287 18.19 -11.85 3.01
C ARG A 287 19.11 -11.87 1.79
N LYS A 288 18.85 -12.76 0.83
CA LYS A 288 19.62 -12.84 -0.41
C LYS A 288 19.60 -11.53 -1.18
N LEU A 289 18.48 -10.79 -1.16
CA LEU A 289 18.40 -9.48 -1.78
C LEU A 289 19.28 -8.45 -1.06
N ALA A 290 19.15 -8.31 0.26
CA ALA A 290 19.96 -7.36 1.05
C ALA A 290 21.46 -7.62 0.87
N VAL A 291 21.90 -8.87 1.03
CA VAL A 291 23.32 -9.27 0.86
C VAL A 291 23.82 -8.93 -0.55
N ARG A 292 23.02 -9.22 -1.59
CA ARG A 292 23.37 -8.90 -2.98
C ARG A 292 23.53 -7.40 -3.21
N GLU A 293 22.65 -6.57 -2.63
CA GLU A 293 22.73 -5.12 -2.76
C GLU A 293 23.95 -4.55 -2.04
N TYR A 294 24.24 -4.98 -0.80
CA TYR A 294 25.44 -4.56 -0.09
C TYR A 294 26.72 -4.95 -0.84
N GLU A 295 26.78 -6.17 -1.38
CA GLU A 295 27.91 -6.60 -2.21
C GLU A 295 28.05 -5.71 -3.46
N ARG A 296 26.94 -5.42 -4.15
CA ARG A 296 26.94 -4.58 -5.35
C ARG A 296 27.46 -3.17 -5.03
N ILE A 297 27.04 -2.59 -3.91
CA ILE A 297 27.45 -1.25 -3.50
C ILE A 297 28.94 -1.23 -3.10
N MET A 298 29.41 -2.21 -2.32
CA MET A 298 30.83 -2.31 -1.98
C MET A 298 31.72 -2.52 -3.22
N LYS A 299 31.25 -3.27 -4.23
CA LYS A 299 31.94 -3.37 -5.53
C LYS A 299 32.05 -2.03 -6.25
N GLU A 300 31.04 -1.18 -6.16
CA GLU A 300 31.13 0.19 -6.69
C GLU A 300 32.13 1.03 -5.88
N PHE A 301 32.19 0.88 -4.55
CA PHE A 301 33.18 1.58 -3.72
C PHE A 301 34.62 1.22 -4.09
N MET A 302 34.89 -0.01 -4.55
CA MET A 302 36.21 -0.39 -5.07
C MET A 302 36.69 0.53 -6.20
N LYS A 303 35.79 1.14 -6.99
CA LYS A 303 36.16 2.06 -8.07
C LYS A 303 36.68 3.40 -7.56
N PHE A 304 36.20 3.87 -6.41
CA PHE A 304 36.44 5.25 -5.93
C PHE A 304 37.27 5.32 -4.64
N LEU A 305 37.36 4.24 -3.83
CA LEU A 305 38.16 4.20 -2.60
C LEU A 305 39.60 3.72 -2.85
N SER A 306 40.29 4.32 -3.82
CA SER A 306 41.67 3.96 -4.21
C SER A 306 42.75 4.73 -3.43
N PHE A 307 42.44 5.21 -2.22
CA PHE A 307 43.36 6.04 -1.44
C PHE A 307 44.62 5.25 -1.10
N SER A 308 45.78 5.84 -1.38
CA SER A 308 47.08 5.19 -1.18
C SER A 308 47.77 5.67 0.09
N THR A 309 48.31 4.75 0.89
CA THR A 309 49.18 5.05 2.04
C THR A 309 50.47 5.78 1.67
N SER A 310 50.82 5.80 0.38
CA SER A 310 51.92 6.63 -0.14
C SER A 310 51.61 8.13 -0.16
N ILE A 311 50.33 8.51 -0.05
CA ILE A 311 49.83 9.89 -0.15
C ILE A 311 49.12 10.32 1.14
N VAL A 312 48.33 9.43 1.73
CA VAL A 312 47.53 9.73 2.93
C VAL A 312 47.92 8.82 4.09
N THR A 313 47.75 9.31 5.31
CA THR A 313 47.85 8.49 6.52
C THR A 313 46.45 8.00 6.88
N VAL A 314 46.24 6.68 6.91
CA VAL A 314 44.99 6.09 7.39
C VAL A 314 45.00 5.92 8.91
N SER A 315 43.82 5.76 9.51
CA SER A 315 43.72 5.52 10.96
C SER A 315 44.30 4.15 11.35
N THR A 316 44.94 4.08 12.53
CA THR A 316 45.44 2.82 13.13
C THR A 316 44.31 1.80 13.32
N GLU A 317 43.12 2.28 13.68
CA GLU A 317 41.91 1.44 13.82
C GLU A 317 41.59 0.66 12.52
N LEU A 318 41.76 1.27 11.34
CA LEU A 318 41.53 0.58 10.07
C LEU A 318 42.59 -0.50 9.81
N GLU A 319 43.85 -0.20 10.10
CA GLU A 319 44.96 -1.15 9.92
C GLU A 319 44.80 -2.38 10.82
N GLU A 320 44.48 -2.16 12.10
CA GLU A 320 44.20 -3.24 13.06
C GLU A 320 43.02 -4.10 12.63
N SER A 321 41.94 -3.48 12.16
CA SER A 321 40.76 -4.17 11.65
C SER A 321 41.05 -5.03 10.42
N ILE A 322 41.94 -4.59 9.53
CA ILE A 322 42.39 -5.38 8.37
C ILE A 322 43.22 -6.59 8.82
N LEU A 323 44.11 -6.40 9.80
CA LEU A 323 44.95 -7.49 10.33
C LEU A 323 44.10 -8.56 11.02
N GLU A 324 43.06 -8.15 11.75
CA GLU A 324 42.10 -9.07 12.35
C GLU A 324 41.38 -9.89 11.27
N ASP A 325 40.81 -9.22 10.27
CA ASP A 325 40.12 -9.90 9.15
C ASP A 325 41.08 -10.86 8.40
N GLN A 326 42.35 -10.49 8.21
CA GLN A 326 43.37 -11.37 7.60
C GLN A 326 43.61 -12.66 8.40
N SER A 327 43.47 -12.60 9.72
CA SER A 327 43.72 -13.75 10.61
C SER A 327 42.55 -14.72 10.67
N VAL A 328 41.32 -14.24 10.43
CA VAL A 328 40.09 -15.03 10.60
C VAL A 328 39.42 -15.40 9.28
N VAL A 329 39.46 -14.54 8.25
CA VAL A 329 38.71 -14.72 7.00
C VAL A 329 39.56 -15.36 5.91
N SER A 330 39.10 -16.50 5.39
CA SER A 330 39.77 -17.16 4.26
C SER A 330 39.31 -16.59 2.92
N LEU A 331 40.19 -15.84 2.24
CA LEU A 331 39.92 -15.33 0.90
C LEU A 331 40.21 -16.38 -0.19
N SER A 332 39.36 -16.45 -1.21
CA SER A 332 39.68 -17.20 -2.42
C SER A 332 40.69 -16.44 -3.28
N LYS A 333 41.53 -17.17 -4.04
CA LYS A 333 42.62 -16.58 -4.85
C LYS A 333 42.15 -15.48 -5.81
N ASN A 334 40.89 -15.52 -6.26
CA ASN A 334 40.33 -14.55 -7.20
C ASN A 334 39.88 -13.24 -6.53
N TYR A 335 39.82 -13.17 -5.20
CA TYR A 335 39.37 -11.98 -4.47
C TYR A 335 40.51 -11.22 -3.79
N ILE A 336 41.77 -11.70 -3.86
CA ILE A 336 42.90 -11.04 -3.21
C ILE A 336 43.22 -9.71 -3.93
N TRP A 337 43.15 -8.61 -3.19
CA TRP A 337 43.67 -7.33 -3.67
C TRP A 337 45.18 -7.28 -3.49
N HIS A 338 45.93 -7.08 -4.58
CA HIS A 338 47.39 -7.23 -4.58
C HIS A 338 48.14 -5.92 -4.27
N ASN A 339 47.47 -4.77 -4.33
CA ASN A 339 48.11 -3.50 -4.00
C ASN A 339 47.99 -3.23 -2.50
N GLU A 340 49.04 -3.56 -1.75
CA GLU A 340 49.11 -3.39 -0.29
C GLU A 340 48.98 -1.93 0.15
N ASN A 341 49.28 -0.97 -0.74
CA ASN A 341 49.18 0.44 -0.41
C ASN A 341 47.75 1.00 -0.46
N GLU A 342 46.72 0.19 -0.75
CA GLU A 342 45.32 0.61 -0.86
C GLU A 342 44.44 -0.05 0.23
N PRO A 343 44.57 0.38 1.50
CA PRO A 343 43.97 -0.30 2.66
C PRO A 343 42.44 -0.39 2.61
N TYR A 344 41.75 0.64 2.08
CA TYR A 344 40.29 0.61 1.96
C TYR A 344 39.80 -0.50 1.03
N ARG A 345 40.50 -0.74 -0.10
CA ARG A 345 40.16 -1.83 -1.03
C ARG A 345 40.44 -3.19 -0.42
N ILE A 346 41.51 -3.31 0.37
CA ILE A 346 41.81 -4.52 1.14
C ILE A 346 40.67 -4.80 2.13
N LYS A 347 40.29 -3.81 2.95
CA LYS A 347 39.18 -3.94 3.89
C LYS A 347 37.87 -4.31 3.19
N LEU A 348 37.52 -3.63 2.10
CA LEU A 348 36.30 -3.93 1.33
C LEU A 348 36.25 -5.37 0.81
N VAL A 349 37.38 -5.96 0.41
CA VAL A 349 37.43 -7.37 -0.01
C VAL A 349 37.03 -8.31 1.14
N TYR A 350 37.55 -8.06 2.35
CA TYR A 350 37.19 -8.83 3.53
C TYR A 350 35.72 -8.64 3.91
N MET A 351 35.25 -7.39 3.95
CA MET A 351 33.84 -7.08 4.24
C MET A 351 32.89 -7.73 3.21
N MET A 352 33.20 -7.69 1.92
CA MET A 352 32.43 -8.37 0.87
C MET A 352 32.41 -9.89 1.07
N THR A 353 33.51 -10.49 1.52
CA THR A 353 33.57 -11.93 1.82
C THR A 353 32.72 -12.26 3.04
N LYS A 354 32.83 -11.50 4.13
CA LYS A 354 32.01 -11.67 5.34
C LYS A 354 30.52 -11.51 5.05
N ILE A 355 30.12 -10.54 4.23
CA ILE A 355 28.73 -10.34 3.79
C ILE A 355 28.22 -11.52 2.96
N LYS A 356 29.02 -12.07 2.03
CA LYS A 356 28.63 -13.27 1.28
C LYS A 356 28.42 -14.48 2.20
N ASN A 357 29.30 -14.63 3.19
CA ASN A 357 29.25 -15.74 4.13
C ASN A 357 28.03 -15.69 5.07
N VAL A 358 27.28 -14.58 5.11
CA VAL A 358 25.95 -14.52 5.76
C VAL A 358 24.95 -15.51 5.13
N LEU A 359 25.16 -15.88 3.87
CA LEU A 359 24.35 -16.88 3.15
C LEU A 359 24.93 -18.30 3.23
N ASP A 360 26.10 -18.49 3.84
CA ASP A 360 26.77 -19.78 3.96
C ASP A 360 26.57 -20.36 5.37
N GLU A 361 25.71 -21.37 5.46
CA GLU A 361 25.39 -22.07 6.72
C GLU A 361 26.65 -22.68 7.38
N SER A 362 27.66 -23.07 6.61
CA SER A 362 28.90 -23.64 7.16
C SER A 362 29.73 -22.62 7.94
N LYS A 363 29.46 -21.32 7.73
CA LYS A 363 30.15 -20.21 8.38
C LYS A 363 29.37 -19.63 9.55
N LYS A 364 28.22 -20.21 9.91
CA LYS A 364 27.25 -19.63 10.85
C LYS A 364 27.85 -19.23 12.21
N GLU A 365 28.67 -20.10 12.78
CA GLU A 365 29.30 -19.93 14.10
C GLU A 365 30.77 -19.49 14.01
N THR A 366 31.16 -18.91 12.87
CA THR A 366 32.55 -18.51 12.61
C THR A 366 32.67 -17.01 12.50
N ALA A 367 33.85 -16.46 12.82
CA ALA A 367 34.18 -15.06 12.59
C ALA A 367 34.31 -14.69 11.09
N GLU A 368 34.15 -15.66 10.18
CA GLU A 368 34.21 -15.43 8.73
C GLU A 368 32.94 -14.81 8.16
N ARG A 369 31.88 -14.60 8.96
CA ARG A 369 30.66 -13.91 8.55
C ARG A 369 30.28 -12.82 9.55
N TYR A 370 29.47 -11.86 9.13
CA TYR A 370 28.77 -10.98 10.08
C TYR A 370 27.63 -11.74 10.75
N ALA A 371 27.59 -11.75 12.08
CA ALA A 371 26.49 -12.34 12.83
C ALA A 371 25.28 -11.40 12.88
N THR A 372 25.52 -10.09 12.91
CA THR A 372 24.46 -9.07 12.97
C THR A 372 24.73 -7.91 12.00
N PRO A 373 23.69 -7.17 11.58
CA PRO A 373 23.86 -5.94 10.79
C PRO A 373 24.71 -4.88 11.52
N LEU A 374 24.69 -4.85 12.85
CA LEU A 374 25.45 -3.89 13.65
C LEU A 374 26.97 -4.10 13.50
N GLU A 375 27.44 -5.34 13.42
CA GLU A 375 28.86 -5.62 13.16
C GLU A 375 29.31 -5.09 11.79
N PHE A 376 28.43 -5.19 10.79
CA PHE A 376 28.71 -4.62 9.46
C PHE A 376 28.73 -3.09 9.48
N ILE A 377 27.79 -2.46 10.20
CA ILE A 377 27.78 -1.00 10.43
C ILE A 377 29.06 -0.56 11.16
N ASN A 378 29.55 -1.33 12.13
CA ASN A 378 30.77 -1.00 12.86
C ASN A 378 32.00 -0.96 11.93
N ASP A 379 32.13 -1.94 11.03
CA ASP A 379 33.19 -1.92 10.01
C ASP A 379 33.07 -0.71 9.06
N LEU A 380 31.85 -0.34 8.67
CA LEU A 380 31.61 0.87 7.86
C LEU A 380 31.97 2.15 8.62
N ASN A 381 31.69 2.21 9.92
CA ASN A 381 32.04 3.33 10.78
C ASN A 381 33.56 3.48 10.95
N ILE A 382 34.32 2.39 10.96
CA ILE A 382 35.79 2.43 10.91
C ILE A 382 36.26 3.10 9.61
N ILE A 383 35.66 2.73 8.48
CA ILE A 383 35.96 3.37 7.18
C ILE A 383 35.59 4.86 7.20
N ASP A 384 34.40 5.23 7.70
CA ASP A 384 33.97 6.65 7.81
C ASP A 384 34.98 7.47 8.62
N ARG A 385 35.32 7.02 9.84
CA ARG A 385 36.29 7.71 10.70
C ARG A 385 37.66 7.84 10.04
N SER A 386 38.12 6.79 9.37
CA SER A 386 39.40 6.78 8.67
C SER A 386 39.44 7.75 7.48
N LEU A 387 38.36 7.84 6.69
CA LEU A 387 38.26 8.82 5.60
C LEU A 387 38.29 10.26 6.14
N ARG A 388 37.57 10.52 7.23
CA ARG A 388 37.58 11.83 7.90
C ARG A 388 38.94 12.18 8.50
N HIS A 389 39.68 11.17 8.98
CA HIS A 389 41.02 11.35 9.54
C HIS A 389 41.98 12.02 8.55
N HIS A 390 41.84 11.74 7.25
CA HIS A 390 42.65 12.35 6.20
C HIS A 390 41.88 13.33 5.31
N TYR A 391 40.83 13.97 5.85
CA TYR A 391 40.05 15.04 5.21
C TYR A 391 39.26 14.65 3.96
N ALA A 392 38.89 13.37 3.82
CA ALA A 392 38.01 12.88 2.76
C ALA A 392 36.52 12.90 3.18
N ASP A 393 36.10 13.94 3.92
CA ASP A 393 34.74 14.06 4.46
C ASP A 393 33.65 13.93 3.40
N TYR A 394 33.85 14.55 2.23
CA TYR A 394 32.88 14.48 1.12
C TYR A 394 32.69 13.06 0.60
N VAL A 395 33.73 12.23 0.62
CA VAL A 395 33.65 10.83 0.20
C VAL A 395 32.92 10.00 1.25
N ALA A 396 33.21 10.24 2.52
CA ALA A 396 32.50 9.62 3.64
C ALA A 396 31.01 9.96 3.62
N ASP A 397 30.66 11.23 3.42
CA ASP A 397 29.28 11.71 3.37
C ASP A 397 28.51 11.23 2.13
N THR A 398 29.17 11.15 0.97
CA THR A 398 28.51 10.75 -0.28
C THR A 398 28.26 9.24 -0.35
N TYR A 399 29.21 8.43 0.11
CA TYR A 399 29.19 6.98 -0.12
C TYR A 399 28.93 6.19 1.17
N ILE A 400 29.76 6.40 2.20
CA ILE A 400 29.74 5.54 3.40
C ILE A 400 28.49 5.79 4.24
N LYS A 401 28.13 7.05 4.50
CA LYS A 401 26.90 7.40 5.23
C LYS A 401 25.65 6.81 4.58
N LYS A 402 25.56 6.83 3.25
CA LYS A 402 24.41 6.25 2.53
C LYS A 402 24.33 4.74 2.73
N LEU A 403 25.46 4.02 2.70
CA LEU A 403 25.46 2.57 2.96
C LEU A 403 25.13 2.25 4.43
N ILE A 404 25.66 3.01 5.39
CA ILE A 404 25.27 2.85 6.81
C ILE A 404 23.76 3.00 6.95
N ARG A 405 23.18 4.06 6.38
CA ARG A 405 21.72 4.28 6.38
C ARG A 405 20.95 3.14 5.72
N GLN A 406 21.46 2.56 4.62
CA GLN A 406 20.85 1.38 4.01
C GLN A 406 20.85 0.17 4.96
N VAL A 407 21.94 -0.08 5.68
CA VAL A 407 22.01 -1.20 6.63
C VAL A 407 21.08 -0.98 7.83
N GLU A 408 20.96 0.25 8.33
CA GLU A 408 20.00 0.61 9.39
C GLU A 408 18.54 0.39 8.97
N LEU A 409 18.22 0.65 7.70
CA LEU A 409 16.85 0.55 7.17
C LEU A 409 16.46 -0.88 6.77
N PHE A 410 17.39 -1.64 6.18
CA PHE A 410 17.09 -2.93 5.56
C PHE A 410 17.66 -4.12 6.33
N GLY A 411 18.63 -3.93 7.22
CA GLY A 411 19.29 -5.00 7.98
C GLY A 411 19.76 -6.16 7.09
N PHE A 412 19.68 -7.39 7.59
CA PHE A 412 19.88 -8.62 6.80
C PHE A 412 18.57 -9.30 6.38
N HIS A 413 17.43 -8.63 6.55
CA HIS A 413 16.10 -9.17 6.26
C HIS A 413 15.30 -8.33 5.26
N THR A 414 15.85 -7.25 4.70
CA THR A 414 15.22 -6.30 3.75
C THR A 414 13.98 -5.58 4.28
N ALA A 415 12.94 -6.28 4.72
CA ALA A 415 11.71 -5.73 5.27
C ALA A 415 11.18 -6.67 6.34
N SER A 416 10.53 -6.13 7.37
CA SER A 416 9.84 -6.96 8.37
C SER A 416 8.76 -7.81 7.68
N LEU A 417 8.55 -9.02 8.16
CA LEU A 417 7.49 -9.91 7.69
C LEU A 417 6.46 -10.08 8.81
N ASP A 418 5.23 -9.64 8.56
CA ASP A 418 4.14 -9.86 9.49
C ASP A 418 3.52 -11.26 9.26
N ILE A 419 3.18 -11.94 10.35
CA ILE A 419 2.35 -13.16 10.29
C ILE A 419 0.91 -12.75 10.52
N ARG A 420 -0.03 -13.30 9.73
CA ARG A 420 -1.48 -13.06 9.91
C ARG A 420 -2.25 -14.35 9.79
N GLN A 421 -3.13 -14.63 10.76
CA GLN A 421 -4.02 -15.80 10.75
C GLN A 421 -5.39 -15.45 11.34
N HIS A 422 -6.43 -16.21 10.98
CA HIS A 422 -7.77 -16.07 11.54
C HIS A 422 -7.86 -16.64 12.96
N SER A 423 -8.51 -15.91 13.88
CA SER A 423 -8.76 -16.29 15.29
C SER A 423 -9.23 -17.75 15.46
N GLN A 424 -10.26 -18.15 14.70
CA GLN A 424 -10.79 -19.52 14.69
C GLN A 424 -9.75 -20.63 14.52
N GLU A 425 -8.66 -20.40 13.75
CA GLU A 425 -7.62 -21.41 13.59
C GLU A 425 -6.79 -21.59 14.87
N HIS A 426 -6.65 -20.52 15.67
CA HIS A 426 -6.03 -20.57 17.00
C HIS A 426 -6.93 -21.33 17.98
N GLU A 427 -8.22 -21.01 18.03
CA GLU A 427 -9.19 -21.69 18.90
C GLU A 427 -9.26 -23.19 18.59
N ASN A 428 -9.29 -23.56 17.31
CA ASN A 428 -9.33 -24.94 16.86
C ASN A 428 -8.07 -25.70 17.30
N ALA A 429 -6.89 -25.12 17.07
CA ALA A 429 -5.63 -25.72 17.45
C ALA A 429 -5.51 -25.85 18.97
N LEU A 430 -5.91 -24.82 19.72
CA LEU A 430 -5.81 -24.81 21.16
C LEU A 430 -6.79 -25.80 21.79
N SER A 431 -8.02 -25.90 21.26
CA SER A 431 -9.00 -26.91 21.67
C SER A 431 -8.45 -28.33 21.54
N GLU A 432 -7.80 -28.65 20.42
CA GLU A 432 -7.18 -29.96 20.22
C GLU A 432 -6.03 -30.17 21.21
N VAL A 433 -5.14 -29.18 21.36
CA VAL A 433 -3.98 -29.26 22.25
C VAL A 433 -4.39 -29.49 23.71
N LEU A 434 -5.33 -28.68 24.22
CA LEU A 434 -5.79 -28.77 25.61
C LEU A 434 -6.54 -30.07 25.90
N SER A 435 -7.29 -30.59 24.93
CA SER A 435 -8.00 -31.86 25.06
C SER A 435 -7.04 -33.05 25.11
N LYS A 436 -5.99 -33.04 24.26
CA LYS A 436 -4.95 -34.08 24.25
C LYS A 436 -4.10 -34.10 25.52
N MET A 437 -3.88 -32.93 26.12
CA MET A 437 -3.11 -32.79 27.36
C MET A 437 -3.97 -32.96 28.63
N GLU A 438 -5.26 -33.31 28.49
CA GLU A 438 -6.21 -33.48 29.60
C GLU A 438 -6.35 -32.22 30.49
N ILE A 439 -6.15 -31.03 29.90
CA ILE A 439 -6.30 -29.73 30.59
C ILE A 439 -7.75 -29.25 30.49
N SER A 440 -8.32 -29.29 29.29
CA SER A 440 -9.74 -28.97 29.04
C SER A 440 -10.21 -29.71 27.79
N HIS A 441 -11.30 -30.46 27.90
CA HIS A 441 -11.83 -31.26 26.78
C HIS A 441 -12.71 -30.47 25.80
N HIS A 442 -13.30 -29.36 26.24
CA HIS A 442 -14.32 -28.59 25.51
C HIS A 442 -14.00 -27.09 25.52
N TYR A 443 -12.76 -26.72 25.17
CA TYR A 443 -12.31 -25.32 25.21
C TYR A 443 -13.20 -24.36 24.41
N ALA A 444 -13.59 -24.74 23.18
CA ALA A 444 -14.46 -23.92 22.33
C ALA A 444 -15.88 -23.70 22.90
N GLU A 445 -16.33 -24.53 23.85
CA GLU A 445 -17.65 -24.39 24.49
C GLU A 445 -17.60 -23.50 25.74
N LEU A 446 -16.41 -23.10 26.20
CA LEU A 446 -16.24 -22.21 27.34
C LEU A 446 -16.75 -20.81 27.03
N THR A 447 -17.31 -20.16 28.05
CA THR A 447 -17.63 -18.73 27.97
C THR A 447 -16.34 -17.89 27.89
N GLU A 448 -16.44 -16.67 27.39
CA GLU A 448 -15.27 -15.78 27.23
C GLU A 448 -14.49 -15.58 28.55
N ASN A 449 -15.20 -15.38 29.67
CA ASN A 449 -14.56 -15.24 30.97
C ASN A 449 -13.83 -16.52 31.41
N GLU A 450 -14.42 -17.70 31.17
CA GLU A 450 -13.77 -18.98 31.48
C GLU A 450 -12.53 -19.22 30.61
N LYS A 451 -12.56 -18.81 29.33
CA LYS A 451 -11.39 -18.83 28.45
C LYS A 451 -10.30 -17.91 28.98
N ILE A 452 -10.62 -16.66 29.31
CA ILE A 452 -9.65 -15.69 29.86
C ILE A 452 -9.00 -16.22 31.14
N GLU A 453 -9.77 -16.74 32.08
CA GLU A 453 -9.25 -17.31 33.33
C GLU A 453 -8.29 -18.49 33.06
N LEU A 454 -8.68 -19.40 32.17
CA LEU A 454 -7.86 -20.54 31.79
C LEU A 454 -6.55 -20.10 31.10
N LEU A 455 -6.63 -19.23 30.10
CA LEU A 455 -5.47 -18.74 29.35
C LEU A 455 -4.52 -17.96 30.25
N ASN A 456 -5.04 -17.12 31.15
CA ASN A 456 -4.24 -16.43 32.16
C ASN A 456 -3.46 -17.42 33.03
N LYS A 457 -4.12 -18.49 33.50
CA LYS A 457 -3.45 -19.55 34.26
C LYS A 457 -2.35 -20.24 33.44
N LEU A 458 -2.60 -20.53 32.16
CA LEU A 458 -1.62 -21.16 31.28
C LEU A 458 -0.43 -20.26 30.97
N LEU A 459 -0.63 -18.95 30.84
CA LEU A 459 0.46 -17.98 30.64
C LEU A 459 1.40 -17.88 31.85
N ASN A 460 0.86 -18.04 33.06
CA ASN A 460 1.64 -18.04 34.31
C ASN A 460 2.26 -19.40 34.66
N ASP A 461 1.86 -20.50 34.01
CA ASP A 461 2.42 -21.82 34.24
C ASP A 461 3.70 -22.02 33.44
N PRO A 462 4.88 -22.30 34.03
CA PRO A 462 6.11 -22.46 33.25
C PRO A 462 6.14 -23.73 32.39
N ARG A 463 5.20 -24.66 32.55
CA ARG A 463 5.18 -25.93 31.81
C ARG A 463 4.65 -25.73 30.38
N PRO A 464 5.23 -26.43 29.38
CA PRO A 464 4.67 -26.53 28.04
C PRO A 464 3.29 -27.21 28.05
N ILE A 465 2.40 -26.75 27.19
CA ILE A 465 1.08 -27.34 26.91
C ILE A 465 1.10 -28.22 25.66
N THR A 466 2.25 -28.47 25.05
CA THR A 466 2.40 -29.37 23.90
C THR A 466 3.31 -30.56 24.21
N SER A 467 3.09 -31.68 23.52
CA SER A 467 3.91 -32.89 23.67
C SER A 467 4.28 -33.48 22.31
N PRO A 468 5.58 -33.77 22.04
CA PRO A 468 6.00 -34.40 20.79
C PRO A 468 5.51 -35.85 20.66
N TYR A 469 4.97 -36.45 21.73
CA TYR A 469 4.48 -37.82 21.76
C TYR A 469 2.99 -37.94 21.40
N HIS A 470 2.28 -36.82 21.23
CA HIS A 470 0.90 -36.82 20.77
C HIS A 470 0.80 -36.61 19.26
N HIS A 471 -0.20 -37.24 18.65
CA HIS A 471 -0.57 -36.98 17.27
C HIS A 471 -1.63 -35.88 17.21
N TYR A 472 -1.23 -34.73 16.65
CA TYR A 472 -2.11 -33.62 16.30
C TYR A 472 -2.53 -33.68 14.83
N SER A 473 -3.66 -33.06 14.51
CA SER A 473 -4.11 -32.83 13.13
C SER A 473 -3.09 -32.03 12.31
N GLU A 474 -3.22 -32.07 10.98
CA GLU A 474 -2.34 -31.31 10.09
C GLU A 474 -2.45 -29.79 10.31
N SER A 475 -3.67 -29.27 10.53
CA SER A 475 -3.87 -27.83 10.79
C SER A 475 -3.20 -27.40 12.10
N THR A 476 -3.38 -28.16 13.19
CA THR A 476 -2.74 -27.87 14.49
C THR A 476 -1.22 -27.96 14.41
N LYS A 477 -0.68 -28.96 13.68
CA LYS A 477 0.76 -29.05 13.44
C LYS A 477 1.29 -27.85 12.67
N GLU A 478 0.59 -27.44 11.63
CA GLU A 478 0.96 -26.27 10.84
C GLU A 478 0.96 -25.03 11.73
N CYS A 479 -0.10 -24.79 12.52
CA CYS A 479 -0.18 -23.69 13.49
C CYS A 479 1.06 -23.67 14.42
N LEU A 480 1.40 -24.79 15.05
CA LEU A 480 2.58 -24.90 15.92
C LEU A 480 3.91 -24.69 15.16
N ASN A 481 4.02 -25.18 13.93
CA ASN A 481 5.21 -25.02 13.10
C ASN A 481 5.46 -23.55 12.73
N VAL A 482 4.41 -22.73 12.59
CA VAL A 482 4.55 -21.28 12.38
C VAL A 482 5.29 -20.65 13.54
N TYR A 483 4.83 -20.87 14.77
CA TYR A 483 5.47 -20.28 15.95
C TYR A 483 6.93 -20.74 16.09
N ARG A 484 7.22 -22.02 15.82
CA ARG A 484 8.61 -22.53 15.81
C ARG A 484 9.46 -21.83 14.74
N THR A 485 8.91 -21.67 13.54
CA THR A 485 9.58 -20.98 12.44
C THR A 485 9.84 -19.51 12.78
N VAL A 486 8.92 -18.83 13.46
CA VAL A 486 9.11 -17.45 13.92
C VAL A 486 10.25 -17.37 14.93
N TYR A 487 10.28 -18.28 15.92
CA TYR A 487 11.38 -18.34 16.89
C TYR A 487 12.73 -18.58 16.20
N GLU A 488 12.82 -19.59 15.34
CA GLU A 488 14.03 -19.90 14.57
C GLU A 488 14.43 -18.73 13.65
N ALA A 489 13.47 -18.04 13.06
CA ALA A 489 13.70 -16.89 12.21
C ALA A 489 14.29 -15.71 13.00
N GLN A 490 13.80 -15.43 14.21
CA GLN A 490 14.37 -14.37 15.03
C GLN A 490 15.83 -14.68 15.42
N GLN A 491 16.17 -15.95 15.66
CA GLN A 491 17.55 -16.36 15.92
C GLN A 491 18.46 -16.24 14.68
N GLU A 492 17.93 -16.55 13.49
CA GLU A 492 18.71 -16.55 12.26
C GLU A 492 18.82 -15.14 11.64
N PHE A 493 17.70 -14.44 11.47
CA PHE A 493 17.57 -13.16 10.74
C PHE A 493 17.51 -11.92 11.65
N GLY A 494 17.50 -12.12 12.97
CA GLY A 494 17.35 -11.07 13.98
C GLY A 494 15.88 -10.85 14.37
N ALA A 495 15.66 -10.34 15.59
CA ALA A 495 14.32 -10.19 16.17
C ALA A 495 13.37 -9.30 15.34
N GLU A 496 13.90 -8.29 14.63
CA GLU A 496 13.11 -7.38 13.80
C GLU A 496 12.52 -8.04 12.54
N CYS A 497 12.98 -9.23 12.14
CA CYS A 497 12.49 -9.87 10.92
C CYS A 497 11.00 -10.26 11.02
N ILE A 498 10.55 -10.71 12.19
CA ILE A 498 9.16 -11.04 12.50
C ILE A 498 8.94 -10.70 13.97
N SER A 499 8.21 -9.63 14.25
CA SER A 499 7.87 -9.22 15.63
C SER A 499 6.36 -9.08 15.86
N LYS A 500 5.54 -9.24 14.81
CA LYS A 500 4.09 -9.00 14.84
C LYS A 500 3.32 -10.23 14.35
N TYR A 501 2.27 -10.58 15.10
CA TYR A 501 1.33 -11.64 14.75
C TYR A 501 -0.08 -11.06 14.75
N LEU A 502 -0.66 -10.87 13.56
CA LEU A 502 -1.99 -10.35 13.36
C LEU A 502 -3.06 -11.43 13.49
N ILE A 503 -4.16 -11.07 14.16
CA ILE A 503 -5.29 -11.94 14.45
C ILE A 503 -6.50 -11.39 13.71
N SER A 504 -6.87 -12.03 12.60
CA SER A 504 -8.03 -11.63 11.80
C SER A 504 -9.31 -12.08 12.49
N MET A 505 -10.38 -11.28 12.37
CA MET A 505 -11.65 -11.52 13.06
C MET A 505 -11.45 -11.70 14.57
N ALA A 506 -10.74 -10.77 15.20
CA ALA A 506 -10.60 -10.73 16.65
C ALA A 506 -11.89 -10.17 17.28
N GLN A 507 -12.55 -10.96 18.12
CA GLN A 507 -13.85 -10.65 18.73
C GLN A 507 -13.82 -10.71 20.26
N GLY A 508 -12.77 -11.29 20.84
CA GLY A 508 -12.60 -11.41 22.29
C GLY A 508 -11.18 -11.14 22.77
N ALA A 509 -11.03 -11.03 24.09
CA ALA A 509 -9.72 -10.99 24.73
C ALA A 509 -9.02 -12.36 24.66
N SER A 510 -9.80 -13.44 24.64
CA SER A 510 -9.29 -14.80 24.46
C SER A 510 -8.48 -14.95 23.18
N ASP A 511 -8.93 -14.40 22.04
CA ASP A 511 -8.21 -14.45 20.75
C ASP A 511 -6.76 -13.95 20.86
N ILE A 512 -6.55 -12.83 21.58
CA ILE A 512 -5.23 -12.25 21.82
C ILE A 512 -4.40 -13.18 22.72
N LEU A 513 -5.01 -13.68 23.78
CA LEU A 513 -4.34 -14.53 24.77
C LEU A 513 -3.98 -15.91 24.21
N GLU A 514 -4.76 -16.47 23.29
CA GLU A 514 -4.47 -17.73 22.59
C GLU A 514 -3.15 -17.64 21.82
N VAL A 515 -2.94 -16.55 21.07
CA VAL A 515 -1.67 -16.29 20.38
C VAL A 515 -0.51 -16.17 21.36
N MET A 516 -0.71 -15.49 22.49
CA MET A 516 0.32 -15.37 23.51
C MET A 516 0.66 -16.71 24.18
N VAL A 517 -0.31 -17.61 24.36
CA VAL A 517 -0.08 -18.97 24.85
C VAL A 517 0.77 -19.76 23.86
N PHE A 518 0.50 -19.68 22.56
CA PHE A 518 1.35 -20.33 21.55
C PHE A 518 2.74 -19.69 21.44
N ALA A 519 2.85 -18.36 21.59
CA ALA A 519 4.13 -17.67 21.65
C ALA A 519 4.97 -18.17 22.85
N LYS A 520 4.32 -18.45 23.98
CA LYS A 520 4.96 -19.03 25.15
C LYS A 520 5.52 -20.42 24.89
N GLU A 521 4.78 -21.27 24.18
CA GLU A 521 5.19 -22.66 23.90
C GLU A 521 6.54 -22.79 23.18
N VAL A 522 6.91 -21.78 22.40
CA VAL A 522 8.17 -21.77 21.63
C VAL A 522 9.24 -20.84 22.22
N GLY A 523 8.92 -20.10 23.28
CA GLY A 523 9.85 -19.17 23.95
C GLY A 523 9.88 -17.75 23.39
N LEU A 524 8.94 -17.37 22.52
CA LEU A 524 8.76 -15.98 22.06
C LEU A 524 8.18 -15.09 23.17
N PHE A 525 7.46 -15.70 24.10
CA PHE A 525 7.01 -15.11 25.36
C PHE A 525 7.48 -15.99 26.53
N ARG A 526 8.14 -15.42 27.54
CA ARG A 526 8.57 -16.19 28.70
C ARG A 526 8.68 -15.34 29.95
N GLN A 527 8.15 -15.86 31.05
CA GLN A 527 8.48 -15.34 32.38
C GLN A 527 9.78 -16.00 32.87
N ASN A 528 10.77 -15.17 33.19
CA ASN A 528 12.05 -15.60 33.71
C ASN A 528 11.98 -15.87 35.22
N ALA A 529 12.98 -16.58 35.74
CA ALA A 529 13.05 -16.93 37.16
C ALA A 529 13.15 -15.72 38.10
N ASP A 530 13.56 -14.56 37.59
CA ASP A 530 13.62 -13.28 38.30
C ASP A 530 12.32 -12.47 38.19
N ASN A 531 11.24 -13.08 37.69
CA ASN A 531 9.93 -12.47 37.40
C ASN A 531 9.95 -11.40 36.30
N THR A 532 11.04 -11.25 35.55
CA THR A 532 11.02 -10.43 34.31
C THR A 532 10.31 -11.19 33.19
N VAL A 533 9.70 -10.47 32.26
CA VAL A 533 9.09 -11.07 31.07
C VAL A 533 9.95 -10.75 29.86
N THR A 534 10.30 -11.79 29.10
CA THR A 534 10.85 -11.66 27.75
C THR A 534 9.72 -11.83 26.76
N CYS A 535 9.47 -10.82 25.94
CA CYS A 535 8.47 -10.86 24.87
C CYS A 535 9.12 -10.32 23.60
N THR A 536 9.03 -11.07 22.52
CA THR A 536 9.62 -10.72 21.21
C THR A 536 8.60 -10.80 20.07
N LEU A 537 7.37 -11.20 20.37
CA LEU A 537 6.26 -11.28 19.44
C LEU A 537 5.04 -10.60 20.07
N GLN A 538 4.46 -9.64 19.37
CA GLN A 538 3.23 -8.99 19.80
C GLN A 538 2.03 -9.57 19.06
N ALA A 539 1.00 -9.96 19.80
CA ALA A 539 -0.33 -10.22 19.28
C ALA A 539 -0.99 -8.89 18.87
N VAL A 540 -1.39 -8.78 17.61
CA VAL A 540 -1.99 -7.59 17.01
C VAL A 540 -3.44 -7.93 16.63
N PRO A 541 -4.45 -7.54 17.43
CA PRO A 541 -5.84 -7.79 17.07
C PRO A 541 -6.22 -6.96 15.83
N LEU A 542 -6.97 -7.57 14.91
CA LEU A 542 -7.59 -6.91 13.78
C LEU A 542 -9.11 -6.91 13.97
N PHE A 543 -9.65 -5.72 14.27
CA PHE A 543 -11.08 -5.46 14.38
C PHE A 543 -11.63 -5.09 12.99
N GLU A 544 -12.50 -5.94 12.42
CA GLU A 544 -12.95 -5.83 11.03
C GLU A 544 -14.41 -5.35 10.90
N THR A 545 -15.32 -5.76 11.78
CA THR A 545 -16.74 -5.38 11.73
C THR A 545 -17.07 -4.18 12.59
N ILE A 546 -18.25 -3.56 12.40
CA ILE A 546 -18.69 -2.44 13.23
C ILE A 546 -18.85 -2.87 14.69
N GLU A 547 -19.42 -4.06 14.92
CA GLU A 547 -19.58 -4.62 16.27
C GLU A 547 -18.23 -4.85 16.96
N ASP A 548 -17.24 -5.37 16.23
CA ASP A 548 -15.88 -5.56 16.77
C ASP A 548 -15.22 -4.22 17.12
N LEU A 549 -15.42 -3.17 16.30
CA LEU A 549 -14.90 -1.83 16.56
C LEU A 549 -15.49 -1.22 17.85
N HIS A 550 -16.77 -1.48 18.13
CA HIS A 550 -17.42 -1.06 19.39
C HIS A 550 -16.95 -1.86 20.60
N ALA A 551 -16.66 -3.15 20.43
CA ALA A 551 -16.17 -4.01 21.51
C ALA A 551 -14.67 -3.81 21.82
N ALA A 552 -13.90 -3.30 20.86
CA ALA A 552 -12.45 -3.18 20.95
C ALA A 552 -11.92 -2.46 22.21
N PRO A 553 -12.48 -1.32 22.68
CA PRO A 553 -11.98 -0.66 23.89
C PRO A 553 -12.04 -1.55 25.12
N ASP A 554 -13.14 -2.28 25.32
CA ASP A 554 -13.32 -3.15 26.48
C ASP A 554 -12.44 -4.40 26.39
N ILE A 555 -12.29 -4.99 25.20
CA ILE A 555 -11.34 -6.08 24.94
C ILE A 555 -9.92 -5.64 25.35
N MET A 556 -9.51 -4.44 24.94
CA MET A 556 -8.18 -3.91 25.27
C MET A 556 -8.03 -3.62 26.77
N ARG A 557 -9.04 -3.06 27.45
CA ARG A 557 -9.02 -2.90 28.92
C ARG A 557 -8.83 -4.23 29.63
N THR A 558 -9.56 -5.27 29.19
CA THR A 558 -9.45 -6.61 29.77
C THR A 558 -8.03 -7.13 29.70
N VAL A 559 -7.41 -7.17 28.51
CA VAL A 559 -6.04 -7.71 28.37
C VAL A 559 -4.98 -6.83 29.05
N LEU A 560 -5.11 -5.50 28.99
CA LEU A 560 -4.15 -4.58 29.62
C LEU A 560 -4.22 -4.59 31.14
N SER A 561 -5.38 -4.90 31.73
CA SER A 561 -5.54 -5.09 33.17
C SER A 561 -4.85 -6.36 33.71
N MET A 562 -4.52 -7.31 32.83
CA MET A 562 -3.85 -8.56 33.23
C MET A 562 -2.35 -8.33 33.44
N PRO A 563 -1.80 -8.58 34.65
CA PRO A 563 -0.40 -8.29 34.95
C PRO A 563 0.59 -8.97 34.01
N ILE A 564 0.36 -10.23 33.67
CA ILE A 564 1.25 -11.02 32.79
C ILE A 564 1.29 -10.46 31.36
N TYR A 565 0.15 -10.00 30.84
CA TYR A 565 0.06 -9.39 29.52
C TYR A 565 0.69 -7.99 29.53
N ARG A 566 0.38 -7.17 30.54
CA ARG A 566 0.95 -5.82 30.71
C ARG A 566 2.48 -5.84 30.79
N GLN A 567 3.06 -6.82 31.48
CA GLN A 567 4.52 -7.04 31.52
C GLN A 567 5.08 -7.39 30.14
N GLY A 568 4.35 -8.20 29.35
CA GLY A 568 4.69 -8.47 27.95
C GLY A 568 4.71 -7.21 27.09
N VAL A 569 3.75 -6.30 27.29
CA VAL A 569 3.68 -5.01 26.60
C VAL A 569 4.83 -4.09 27.04
N SER A 570 5.19 -4.05 28.34
CA SER A 570 6.37 -3.31 28.82
C SER A 570 7.67 -3.82 28.22
N ALA A 571 7.82 -5.14 28.04
CA ALA A 571 8.99 -5.71 27.36
C ALA A 571 9.09 -5.28 25.88
N MET A 572 8.01 -4.75 25.31
CA MET A 572 7.91 -4.18 23.96
C MET A 572 7.82 -2.64 23.98
N ASN A 573 8.38 -2.00 25.01
CA ASN A 573 8.45 -0.53 25.19
C ASN A 573 7.10 0.17 25.40
N ASP A 574 6.18 -0.48 26.12
CA ASP A 574 4.85 0.06 26.44
C ASP A 574 4.07 0.49 25.18
N LEU A 575 4.28 -0.24 24.07
CA LEU A 575 3.65 0.01 22.78
C LEU A 575 2.79 -1.19 22.37
N GLN A 576 1.51 -0.96 22.12
CA GLN A 576 0.59 -1.96 21.56
C GLN A 576 0.18 -1.60 20.14
N GLU A 577 0.39 -2.53 19.19
CA GLU A 577 -0.12 -2.38 17.83
C GLU A 577 -1.52 -2.98 17.72
N ILE A 578 -2.42 -2.27 17.03
CA ILE A 578 -3.81 -2.68 16.79
C ILE A 578 -4.11 -2.42 15.31
N MET A 579 -4.68 -3.41 14.62
CA MET A 579 -5.07 -3.25 13.22
C MET A 579 -6.56 -2.95 13.09
N LEU A 580 -6.91 -2.04 12.18
CA LEU A 580 -8.29 -1.65 11.88
C LEU A 580 -8.67 -1.97 10.43
N GLY A 581 -9.78 -2.68 10.24
CA GLY A 581 -10.23 -3.22 8.96
C GLY A 581 -11.16 -2.30 8.15
N TYR A 582 -10.62 -1.28 7.47
CA TYR A 582 -11.41 -0.31 6.69
C TYR A 582 -12.31 -0.94 5.61
N SER A 583 -11.80 -1.91 4.86
CA SER A 583 -12.51 -2.47 3.70
C SER A 583 -13.72 -3.31 4.13
N ASP A 584 -13.55 -4.08 5.20
CA ASP A 584 -14.59 -4.97 5.71
C ASP A 584 -15.65 -4.17 6.49
N SER A 585 -15.26 -3.17 7.30
CA SER A 585 -16.23 -2.25 7.92
C SER A 585 -17.01 -1.46 6.86
N ASN A 586 -16.39 -1.09 5.74
CA ASN A 586 -17.08 -0.44 4.63
C ASN A 586 -18.07 -1.37 3.91
N LYS A 587 -17.74 -2.66 3.78
CA LYS A 587 -18.67 -3.67 3.25
C LYS A 587 -19.88 -3.84 4.17
N ASP A 588 -19.67 -3.72 5.47
CA ASP A 588 -20.68 -3.88 6.52
C ASP A 588 -21.63 -2.66 6.65
N GLY A 589 -21.08 -1.44 6.70
CA GLY A 589 -21.88 -0.23 6.96
C GLY A 589 -21.89 0.87 5.89
N GLY A 590 -21.11 0.72 4.82
CA GLY A 590 -20.96 1.76 3.80
C GLY A 590 -20.02 2.90 4.20
N ALA A 591 -19.75 3.80 3.24
CA ALA A 591 -18.62 4.75 3.31
C ALA A 591 -18.70 5.74 4.47
N VAL A 592 -19.88 6.27 4.77
CA VAL A 592 -20.05 7.26 5.84
C VAL A 592 -19.87 6.61 7.20
N THR A 593 -20.65 5.57 7.48
CA THR A 593 -20.65 4.87 8.77
C THR A 593 -19.29 4.25 9.06
N ALA A 594 -18.69 3.53 8.11
CA ALA A 594 -17.39 2.91 8.34
C ALA A 594 -16.30 3.92 8.72
N ASN A 595 -16.22 5.07 8.04
CA ASN A 595 -15.24 6.10 8.39
C ASN A 595 -15.52 6.75 9.75
N TRP A 596 -16.80 6.93 10.09
CA TRP A 596 -17.22 7.45 11.39
C TRP A 596 -16.87 6.48 12.54
N GLU A 597 -17.28 5.22 12.44
CA GLU A 597 -17.03 4.22 13.49
C GLU A 597 -15.54 3.94 13.69
N LEU A 598 -14.75 3.99 12.61
CA LEU A 598 -13.29 3.91 12.72
C LEU A 598 -12.69 5.09 13.50
N ARG A 599 -13.24 6.30 13.33
CA ARG A 599 -12.80 7.48 14.10
C ARG A 599 -13.16 7.33 15.58
N VAL A 600 -14.37 6.87 15.87
CA VAL A 600 -14.84 6.61 17.24
C VAL A 600 -13.96 5.55 17.92
N ALA A 601 -13.76 4.40 17.27
CA ALA A 601 -12.91 3.33 17.79
C ALA A 601 -11.46 3.80 18.02
N LEU A 602 -10.89 4.60 17.11
CA LEU A 602 -9.57 5.20 17.30
C LEU A 602 -9.48 6.03 18.59
N LYS A 603 -10.49 6.87 18.87
CA LYS A 603 -10.55 7.71 20.09
C LYS A 603 -10.75 6.87 21.35
N ASP A 604 -11.67 5.92 21.31
CA ASP A 604 -12.07 5.12 22.48
C ASP A 604 -11.02 4.10 22.88
N ILE A 605 -10.39 3.43 21.91
CA ILE A 605 -9.28 2.49 22.17
C ILE A 605 -8.06 3.25 22.71
N THR A 606 -7.77 4.45 22.17
CA THR A 606 -6.68 5.30 22.69
C THR A 606 -6.93 5.67 24.14
N THR A 607 -8.14 6.13 24.46
CA THR A 607 -8.55 6.45 25.84
C THR A 607 -8.39 5.23 26.76
N ALA A 608 -8.83 4.04 26.31
CA ALA A 608 -8.70 2.80 27.06
C ALA A 608 -7.23 2.40 27.32
N ALA A 609 -6.31 2.66 26.39
CA ALA A 609 -4.91 2.35 26.55
C ALA A 609 -4.15 3.36 27.43
N ASP A 610 -4.55 4.64 27.37
CA ASP A 610 -4.01 5.71 28.21
C ASP A 610 -4.27 5.44 29.70
N GLU A 611 -5.37 4.76 30.06
CA GLU A 611 -5.64 4.28 31.43
C GLU A 611 -4.51 3.38 32.00
N PHE A 612 -3.66 2.80 31.15
CA PHE A 612 -2.57 1.88 31.51
C PHE A 612 -1.17 2.38 31.09
N ASP A 613 -1.04 3.65 30.70
CA ASP A 613 0.18 4.26 30.17
C ASP A 613 0.76 3.49 28.95
N VAL A 614 -0.11 2.99 28.07
CA VAL A 614 0.29 2.23 26.86
C VAL A 614 0.09 3.08 25.61
N LYS A 615 1.15 3.27 24.83
CA LYS A 615 1.07 3.92 23.53
C LYS A 615 0.48 2.97 22.49
N LEU A 616 -0.33 3.50 21.59
CA LEU A 616 -0.91 2.73 20.50
C LEU A 616 -0.28 3.06 19.15
N LYS A 617 0.07 2.01 18.41
CA LYS A 617 0.39 2.09 16.98
C LYS A 617 -0.80 1.53 16.21
N PHE A 618 -1.51 2.38 15.48
CA PHE A 618 -2.60 1.90 14.64
C PHE A 618 -2.08 1.43 13.29
N PHE A 619 -2.41 0.18 12.96
CA PHE A 619 -2.19 -0.41 11.66
C PHE A 619 -3.47 -0.30 10.81
N HIS A 620 -3.44 0.60 9.85
CA HIS A 620 -4.57 0.87 8.97
C HIS A 620 -4.57 -0.08 7.76
N GLY A 621 -5.54 -1.01 7.74
CA GLY A 621 -5.86 -1.89 6.61
C GLY A 621 -6.54 -1.18 5.43
N ARG A 622 -6.12 0.05 5.11
CA ARG A 622 -6.72 0.87 4.05
C ARG A 622 -6.39 0.30 2.67
N GLY A 623 -7.36 0.35 1.76
CA GLY A 623 -7.16 -0.05 0.37
C GLY A 623 -6.72 1.05 -0.58
N GLY A 624 -6.31 0.69 -1.79
CA GLY A 624 -6.00 1.66 -2.85
C GLY A 624 -7.24 2.33 -3.43
N ALA A 625 -8.36 1.61 -3.50
CA ALA A 625 -9.66 2.10 -3.97
C ALA A 625 -10.44 2.91 -2.95
N LEU A 626 -11.24 3.86 -3.46
CA LEU A 626 -12.11 4.72 -2.65
C LEU A 626 -13.08 3.91 -1.78
N GLY A 627 -13.69 2.86 -2.34
CA GLY A 627 -14.58 1.93 -1.61
C GLY A 627 -13.88 1.04 -0.58
N ARG A 628 -12.58 1.23 -0.37
CA ARG A 628 -11.74 0.55 0.63
C ARG A 628 -11.02 1.55 1.53
N GLY A 629 -11.45 2.82 1.53
CA GLY A 629 -10.80 3.91 2.28
C GLY A 629 -9.57 4.51 1.59
N GLY A 630 -9.42 4.30 0.27
CA GLY A 630 -8.26 4.70 -0.49
C GLY A 630 -8.14 6.21 -0.69
N MET A 631 -7.05 6.76 -0.15
CA MET A 631 -6.67 8.17 -0.29
C MET A 631 -5.17 8.28 -0.62
N PRO A 632 -4.72 9.40 -1.19
CA PRO A 632 -3.30 9.72 -1.26
C PRO A 632 -2.64 9.57 0.12
N LEU A 633 -1.45 8.95 0.17
CA LEU A 633 -0.76 8.58 1.42
C LEU A 633 -0.66 9.74 2.42
N ASN A 634 -0.30 10.93 1.93
CA ASN A 634 -0.20 12.13 2.76
C ASN A 634 -1.54 12.57 3.37
N ARG A 635 -2.64 12.46 2.63
CA ARG A 635 -3.99 12.75 3.16
C ARG A 635 -4.41 11.70 4.18
N SER A 636 -4.07 10.43 3.95
CA SER A 636 -4.35 9.36 4.91
C SER A 636 -3.70 9.57 6.27
N ILE A 637 -2.49 10.14 6.30
CA ILE A 637 -1.77 10.48 7.53
C ILE A 637 -2.40 11.70 8.20
N LEU A 638 -2.69 12.76 7.45
CA LEU A 638 -3.28 14.01 7.99
C LEU A 638 -4.73 13.87 8.48
N ALA A 639 -5.46 12.88 7.98
CA ALA A 639 -6.84 12.63 8.39
C ALA A 639 -6.97 11.90 9.74
N GLN A 640 -5.86 11.42 10.33
CA GLN A 640 -5.91 10.76 11.62
C GLN A 640 -6.18 11.77 12.74
N PRO A 641 -6.94 11.40 13.79
CA PRO A 641 -7.06 12.22 14.99
C PRO A 641 -5.69 12.45 15.63
N ALA A 642 -5.45 13.67 16.12
CA ALA A 642 -4.11 14.07 16.55
C ALA A 642 -3.59 13.26 17.76
N SER A 643 -4.49 12.84 18.65
CA SER A 643 -4.19 11.97 19.80
C SER A 643 -3.66 10.59 19.40
N THR A 644 -3.98 10.10 18.19
CA THR A 644 -3.65 8.73 17.77
C THR A 644 -2.28 8.57 17.10
N VAL A 645 -1.54 9.66 16.94
CA VAL A 645 -0.23 9.66 16.28
C VAL A 645 0.89 9.18 17.22
N GLY A 646 0.66 9.19 18.54
CA GLY A 646 1.70 9.07 19.57
C GLY A 646 2.52 7.76 19.60
N GLY A 647 2.00 6.64 19.10
CA GLY A 647 2.75 5.38 18.94
C GLY A 647 3.21 5.10 17.50
N GLY A 648 2.93 6.02 16.58
CA GLY A 648 3.22 5.88 15.16
C GLY A 648 2.06 5.31 14.34
N ILE A 649 2.24 5.34 13.02
CA ILE A 649 1.25 4.93 12.04
C ILE A 649 1.81 3.76 11.24
N LYS A 650 1.04 2.70 11.06
CA LYS A 650 1.34 1.61 10.12
C LYS A 650 0.26 1.55 9.06
N ILE A 651 0.60 1.47 7.78
CA ILE A 651 -0.35 1.54 6.66
C ILE A 651 -0.08 0.40 5.68
N THR A 652 -1.13 -0.28 5.25
CA THR A 652 -1.06 -1.27 4.18
C THR A 652 -0.82 -0.60 2.82
N GLU A 653 0.23 -1.01 2.13
CA GLU A 653 0.47 -0.70 0.72
C GLU A 653 -0.03 -1.86 -0.14
N GLN A 654 -1.13 -1.64 -0.83
CA GLN A 654 -1.77 -2.65 -1.66
C GLN A 654 -1.19 -2.71 -3.07
N GLY A 655 -1.24 -3.88 -3.70
CA GLY A 655 -0.56 -4.14 -4.96
C GLY A 655 -0.86 -3.12 -6.06
N GLU A 656 -2.13 -2.76 -6.25
CA GLU A 656 -2.54 -1.76 -7.26
C GLU A 656 -1.94 -0.37 -7.02
N VAL A 657 -1.55 -0.09 -5.77
CA VAL A 657 -0.88 1.12 -5.35
C VAL A 657 0.65 0.98 -5.48
N ILE A 658 1.20 -0.20 -5.17
CA ILE A 658 2.65 -0.47 -5.19
C ILE A 658 3.25 -0.15 -6.55
N SER A 659 2.67 -0.66 -7.65
CA SER A 659 3.19 -0.36 -8.99
C SER A 659 3.11 1.13 -9.32
N SER A 660 2.02 1.79 -8.95
CA SER A 660 1.82 3.21 -9.23
C SER A 660 2.77 4.14 -8.44
N ARG A 661 3.16 3.75 -7.21
CA ARG A 661 4.02 4.53 -6.31
C ARG A 661 5.49 4.16 -6.40
N TYR A 662 5.82 2.87 -6.55
CA TYR A 662 7.17 2.35 -6.33
C TYR A 662 7.85 1.80 -7.60
N SER A 663 7.20 1.82 -8.78
CA SER A 663 7.85 1.38 -10.04
C SER A 663 8.93 2.35 -10.55
N LEU A 664 8.81 3.65 -10.25
CA LEU A 664 9.73 4.69 -10.72
C LEU A 664 10.32 5.44 -9.53
N GLN A 665 11.64 5.58 -9.50
CA GLN A 665 12.36 6.21 -8.38
C GLN A 665 11.87 7.64 -8.08
N GLY A 666 11.64 8.46 -9.12
CA GLY A 666 11.16 9.83 -8.93
C GLY A 666 9.74 9.91 -8.34
N ILE A 667 8.86 8.95 -8.66
CA ILE A 667 7.52 8.88 -8.08
C ILE A 667 7.61 8.37 -6.63
N ALA A 668 8.37 7.31 -6.39
CA ALA A 668 8.57 6.75 -5.06
C ALA A 668 9.11 7.79 -4.10
N TYR A 669 10.14 8.53 -4.52
CA TYR A 669 10.72 9.61 -3.72
C TYR A 669 9.64 10.64 -3.37
N ARG A 670 8.87 11.12 -4.36
CA ARG A 670 7.82 12.11 -4.10
C ARG A 670 6.74 11.58 -3.16
N SER A 671 6.33 10.32 -3.30
CA SER A 671 5.35 9.71 -2.40
C SER A 671 5.85 9.65 -0.95
N LEU A 672 7.10 9.24 -0.72
CA LEU A 672 7.70 9.14 0.61
C LEU A 672 8.03 10.52 1.22
N ASP A 673 8.43 11.48 0.38
CA ASP A 673 8.61 12.89 0.72
C ASP A 673 7.29 13.51 1.24
N GLN A 674 6.19 13.31 0.51
CA GLN A 674 4.87 13.76 0.94
C GLN A 674 4.38 13.07 2.22
N ALA A 675 4.67 11.78 2.37
CA ALA A 675 4.32 11.01 3.56
C ALA A 675 5.07 11.51 4.79
N THR A 676 6.37 11.75 4.66
CA THR A 676 7.21 12.32 5.72
C THR A 676 6.73 13.73 6.10
N ALA A 677 6.48 14.58 5.11
CA ALA A 677 5.96 15.93 5.36
C ALA A 677 4.63 15.89 6.12
N ALA A 678 3.70 15.02 5.70
CA ALA A 678 2.42 14.82 6.38
C ALA A 678 2.58 14.31 7.81
N LEU A 679 3.53 13.39 8.05
CA LEU A 679 3.81 12.86 9.38
C LEU A 679 4.35 13.93 10.32
N VAL A 680 5.28 14.77 9.84
CA VAL A 680 5.79 15.92 10.60
C VAL A 680 4.66 16.91 10.91
N THR A 681 3.84 17.26 9.92
CA THR A 681 2.69 18.14 10.12
C THR A 681 1.68 17.56 11.12
N ALA A 682 1.39 16.26 11.05
CA ALA A 682 0.52 15.59 12.01
C ALA A 682 1.08 15.66 13.44
N ALA A 683 2.38 15.47 13.61
CA ALA A 683 3.05 15.59 14.91
C ALA A 683 3.00 17.03 15.47
N ILE A 684 3.12 18.05 14.61
CA ILE A 684 2.96 19.47 15.00
C ILE A 684 1.54 19.73 15.48
N ASN A 685 0.54 19.24 14.74
CA ASN A 685 -0.87 19.43 15.07
C ASN A 685 -1.22 18.76 16.42
N ALA A 686 -0.70 17.55 16.67
CA ALA A 686 -0.88 16.84 17.93
C ALA A 686 -0.28 17.57 19.15
N ARG A 687 0.80 18.33 18.97
CA ARG A 687 1.34 19.19 20.04
C ARG A 687 0.53 20.47 20.24
N SER A 688 -0.16 20.96 19.21
CA SER A 688 -0.84 22.26 19.23
C SER A 688 -2.31 22.18 19.65
N SER A 689 -2.90 20.98 19.75
CA SER A 689 -4.35 20.75 19.88
C SER A 689 -4.94 20.94 21.28
N HIS A 690 -4.49 21.94 22.05
CA HIS A 690 -5.01 22.25 23.40
C HIS A 690 -5.85 23.54 23.42
N ASP A 691 -6.83 23.67 22.51
CA ASP A 691 -7.81 24.77 22.55
C ASP A 691 -9.18 24.24 22.99
N GLU A 692 -9.54 24.48 24.26
CA GLU A 692 -10.81 24.02 24.86
C GLU A 692 -12.06 24.46 24.07
N ALA A 693 -11.97 25.56 23.31
CA ALA A 693 -13.08 26.02 22.48
C ALA A 693 -13.29 25.14 21.24
N TYR A 694 -12.20 24.62 20.66
CA TYR A 694 -12.25 23.73 19.50
C TYR A 694 -12.79 22.35 19.90
N GLU A 695 -12.37 21.81 21.06
CA GLU A 695 -12.86 20.52 21.56
C GLU A 695 -14.38 20.49 21.73
N LYS A 696 -14.96 21.54 22.33
CA LYS A 696 -16.43 21.64 22.49
C LYS A 696 -17.17 21.70 21.15
N GLN A 697 -16.61 22.40 20.18
CA GLN A 697 -17.20 22.51 18.84
C GLN A 697 -17.09 21.17 18.10
N GLU A 698 -15.98 20.45 18.28
CA GLU A 698 -15.78 19.11 17.73
C GLU A 698 -16.78 18.10 18.30
N ASP A 699 -17.09 18.15 19.60
CA ASP A 699 -18.12 17.30 20.22
C ASP A 699 -19.53 17.55 19.62
N GLU A 700 -19.89 18.81 19.35
CA GLU A 700 -21.16 19.14 18.68
C GLU A 700 -21.21 18.58 17.25
N TRP A 701 -20.10 18.66 16.51
CA TRP A 701 -19.98 18.11 15.17
C TRP A 701 -19.98 16.58 15.16
N ASP A 702 -19.36 15.95 16.15
CA ASP A 702 -19.33 14.50 16.34
C ASP A 702 -20.76 13.95 16.52
N GLU A 703 -21.62 14.60 17.32
CA GLU A 703 -23.04 14.22 17.45
C GLU A 703 -23.84 14.38 16.15
N ILE A 704 -23.56 15.40 15.35
CA ILE A 704 -24.18 15.58 14.02
C ILE A 704 -23.80 14.42 13.10
N VAL A 705 -22.50 14.09 13.03
CA VAL A 705 -22.00 13.01 12.18
C VAL A 705 -22.53 11.66 12.65
N LYS A 706 -22.64 11.42 13.96
CA LYS A 706 -23.26 10.22 14.50
C LYS A 706 -24.69 10.03 13.98
N GLY A 707 -25.53 11.06 14.03
CA GLY A 707 -26.89 11.00 13.47
C GLY A 707 -26.92 10.72 11.96
N ILE A 708 -26.01 11.35 11.20
CA ILE A 708 -25.82 11.08 9.76
C ILE A 708 -25.40 9.61 9.53
N SER A 709 -24.47 9.11 10.33
CA SER A 709 -23.94 7.75 10.27
C SER A 709 -25.04 6.70 10.51
N GLU A 710 -25.86 6.88 11.56
CA GLU A 710 -26.94 5.96 11.89
C GLU A 710 -27.95 5.83 10.74
N VAL A 711 -28.35 6.96 10.13
CA VAL A 711 -29.29 6.96 9.00
C VAL A 711 -28.66 6.35 7.74
N SER A 712 -27.39 6.67 7.46
CA SER A 712 -26.65 6.07 6.34
C SER A 712 -26.53 4.55 6.51
N LEU A 713 -26.25 4.05 7.71
CA LEU A 713 -26.14 2.62 8.00
C LEU A 713 -27.44 1.88 7.68
N HIS A 714 -28.58 2.41 8.17
CA HIS A 714 -29.88 1.79 7.92
C HIS A 714 -30.19 1.74 6.42
N LYS A 715 -30.00 2.86 5.70
CA LYS A 715 -30.23 2.94 4.25
C LYS A 715 -29.32 1.99 3.46
N TYR A 716 -28.07 1.85 3.89
CA TYR A 716 -27.11 0.92 3.30
C TYR A 716 -27.57 -0.53 3.54
N GLN A 717 -27.84 -0.90 4.80
CA GLN A 717 -28.24 -2.26 5.15
C GLN A 717 -29.57 -2.69 4.53
N ASP A 718 -30.51 -1.75 4.38
CA ASP A 718 -31.80 -1.99 3.73
C ASP A 718 -31.63 -2.52 2.30
N LEU A 719 -30.69 -1.97 1.53
CA LEU A 719 -30.42 -2.45 0.18
C LEU A 719 -29.50 -3.67 0.15
N ILE A 720 -28.40 -3.64 0.92
CA ILE A 720 -27.32 -4.63 0.75
C ILE A 720 -27.62 -5.96 1.44
N PHE A 721 -28.23 -5.92 2.63
CA PHE A 721 -28.44 -7.11 3.46
C PHE A 721 -29.90 -7.52 3.60
N ARG A 722 -30.83 -6.55 3.61
CA ARG A 722 -32.26 -6.82 3.87
C ARG A 722 -33.07 -7.02 2.59
N ASP A 723 -32.56 -6.56 1.44
CA ASP A 723 -33.20 -6.79 0.14
C ASP A 723 -32.86 -8.19 -0.40
N PRO A 724 -33.85 -9.08 -0.60
CA PRO A 724 -33.59 -10.44 -1.05
C PRO A 724 -33.08 -10.53 -2.50
N ASP A 725 -33.35 -9.52 -3.32
CA ASP A 725 -33.01 -9.53 -4.76
C ASP A 725 -31.63 -8.93 -5.04
N PHE A 726 -31.04 -8.25 -4.05
CA PHE A 726 -29.80 -7.50 -4.23
C PHE A 726 -28.62 -8.37 -4.67
N LEU A 727 -28.43 -9.54 -4.06
CA LEU A 727 -27.30 -10.40 -4.40
C LEU A 727 -27.38 -10.90 -5.85
N THR A 728 -28.58 -11.20 -6.33
CA THR A 728 -28.83 -11.59 -7.73
C THR A 728 -28.55 -10.42 -8.66
N PHE A 729 -29.10 -9.24 -8.34
CA PHE A 729 -28.81 -8.02 -9.10
C PHE A 729 -27.31 -7.75 -9.16
N PHE A 730 -26.59 -7.86 -8.05
CA PHE A 730 -25.14 -7.65 -8.01
C PHE A 730 -24.36 -8.65 -8.86
N LYS A 731 -24.69 -9.95 -8.79
CA LYS A 731 -24.04 -10.99 -9.61
C LYS A 731 -24.28 -10.78 -11.11
N GLU A 732 -25.48 -10.37 -11.50
CA GLU A 732 -25.85 -10.20 -12.91
C GLU A 732 -25.43 -8.84 -13.49
N SER A 733 -25.49 -7.76 -12.70
CA SER A 733 -25.14 -6.40 -13.14
C SER A 733 -23.65 -6.06 -13.00
N THR A 734 -22.80 -7.02 -12.63
CA THR A 734 -21.36 -6.80 -12.50
C THR A 734 -20.57 -8.01 -13.02
N PRO A 735 -19.28 -7.86 -13.38
CA PRO A 735 -18.43 -8.99 -13.77
C PRO A 735 -17.93 -9.81 -12.56
N LEU A 736 -18.68 -9.88 -11.45
CA LEU A 736 -18.23 -10.54 -10.23
C LEU A 736 -17.83 -12.01 -10.45
N PRO A 737 -18.61 -12.86 -11.15
CA PRO A 737 -18.21 -14.23 -11.43
C PRO A 737 -16.87 -14.31 -12.18
N GLU A 738 -16.73 -13.47 -13.21
CA GLU A 738 -15.58 -13.49 -14.13
C GLU A 738 -14.31 -12.90 -13.47
N VAL A 739 -14.45 -11.97 -12.53
CA VAL A 739 -13.33 -11.49 -11.68
C VAL A 739 -12.71 -12.64 -10.88
N GLY A 740 -13.51 -13.62 -10.46
CA GLY A 740 -13.04 -14.82 -9.76
C GLY A 740 -12.18 -15.75 -10.63
N GLU A 741 -12.25 -15.62 -11.96
CA GLU A 741 -11.54 -16.44 -12.94
C GLU A 741 -10.19 -15.83 -13.37
N LEU A 742 -9.87 -14.64 -12.88
CA LEU A 742 -8.59 -13.99 -13.14
C LEU A 742 -7.43 -14.67 -12.37
N ASN A 743 -6.36 -15.03 -13.09
CA ASN A 743 -5.13 -15.63 -12.54
C ASN A 743 -4.21 -14.61 -11.81
N ILE A 744 -4.74 -13.74 -10.95
CA ILE A 744 -3.97 -12.59 -10.47
C ILE A 744 -3.18 -12.87 -9.19
N GLY A 745 -3.75 -13.60 -8.23
CA GLY A 745 -3.11 -13.88 -6.93
C GLY A 745 -3.10 -15.36 -6.58
N SER A 746 -2.24 -15.76 -5.63
CA SER A 746 -2.12 -17.14 -5.13
C SER A 746 -3.36 -17.58 -4.33
N ARG A 747 -4.07 -16.61 -3.74
CA ARG A 747 -5.22 -16.79 -2.85
C ARG A 747 -6.50 -17.25 -3.59
N PRO A 748 -7.37 -18.07 -2.97
CA PRO A 748 -8.73 -18.31 -3.48
C PRO A 748 -9.63 -17.06 -3.39
N SER A 749 -10.62 -16.95 -4.27
CA SER A 749 -11.53 -15.78 -4.33
C SER A 749 -12.65 -15.79 -3.27
N LYS A 750 -12.94 -16.95 -2.65
CA LYS A 750 -13.96 -17.12 -1.58
C LYS A 750 -13.36 -17.85 -0.37
N ARG A 751 -13.84 -17.53 0.86
CA ARG A 751 -13.41 -18.21 2.11
C ARG A 751 -14.00 -19.63 2.25
N LYS A 752 -15.22 -19.87 1.75
CA LYS A 752 -15.93 -21.17 1.71
C LYS A 752 -16.71 -21.32 0.39
N ASN A 753 -17.09 -22.54 -0.01
CA ASN A 753 -18.02 -22.80 -1.12
C ASN A 753 -19.47 -22.45 -0.72
N SER A 754 -19.70 -21.20 -0.31
CA SER A 754 -20.99 -20.68 0.12
C SER A 754 -21.41 -19.53 -0.80
N ASP A 755 -22.72 -19.38 -0.99
CA ASP A 755 -23.34 -18.33 -1.83
C ASP A 755 -23.79 -17.12 -1.02
N ARG A 756 -23.45 -17.04 0.27
CA ARG A 756 -23.78 -15.93 1.16
C ARG A 756 -22.94 -14.67 0.89
N PHE A 757 -23.53 -13.49 1.09
CA PHE A 757 -22.85 -12.20 0.89
C PHE A 757 -21.77 -11.94 1.95
N GLU A 758 -21.99 -12.44 3.17
CA GLU A 758 -21.05 -12.35 4.28
C GLU A 758 -19.73 -13.06 3.97
N ASP A 759 -19.78 -14.13 3.17
CA ASP A 759 -18.61 -14.90 2.72
C ASP A 759 -17.84 -14.23 1.56
N LEU A 760 -18.38 -13.15 0.97
CA LEU A 760 -17.71 -12.36 -0.06
C LEU A 760 -16.70 -11.41 0.58
N ARG A 761 -15.45 -11.50 0.10
CA ARG A 761 -14.36 -10.62 0.54
C ARG A 761 -14.54 -9.20 -0.02
N ALA A 762 -14.00 -8.20 0.69
CA ALA A 762 -14.12 -6.80 0.30
C ALA A 762 -13.46 -6.43 -1.06
N ILE A 763 -12.42 -7.17 -1.50
CA ILE A 763 -11.75 -6.91 -2.79
C ILE A 763 -12.68 -7.19 -3.98
N PRO A 764 -13.22 -8.42 -4.17
CA PRO A 764 -14.20 -8.69 -5.23
C PRO A 764 -15.42 -7.76 -5.17
N TRP A 765 -15.89 -7.42 -3.97
CA TRP A 765 -16.99 -6.48 -3.75
C TRP A 765 -16.72 -5.11 -4.41
N VAL A 766 -15.61 -4.47 -4.07
CA VAL A 766 -15.29 -3.12 -4.58
C VAL A 766 -14.88 -3.16 -6.06
N PHE A 767 -14.11 -4.17 -6.44
CA PHE A 767 -13.61 -4.30 -7.81
C PHE A 767 -14.75 -4.49 -8.82
N ALA A 768 -15.73 -5.35 -8.51
CA ALA A 768 -16.87 -5.62 -9.40
C ALA A 768 -17.71 -4.35 -9.66
N TRP A 769 -18.02 -3.57 -8.62
CA TRP A 769 -18.75 -2.29 -8.77
C TRP A 769 -17.96 -1.20 -9.48
N THR A 770 -16.64 -1.27 -9.41
CA THR A 770 -15.79 -0.32 -10.09
C THR A 770 -15.71 -0.61 -11.59
N GLN A 771 -15.65 -1.89 -11.96
CA GLN A 771 -15.71 -2.33 -13.37
C GLN A 771 -17.02 -1.91 -14.03
N SER A 772 -18.15 -2.11 -13.35
CA SER A 772 -19.49 -1.73 -13.84
C SER A 772 -19.83 -0.25 -13.68
N ARG A 773 -18.87 0.60 -13.29
CA ARG A 773 -18.99 2.06 -13.20
C ARG A 773 -20.00 2.60 -12.19
N TYR A 774 -20.53 1.76 -11.30
CA TYR A 774 -21.38 2.22 -10.19
C TYR A 774 -20.54 2.90 -9.10
N LEU A 775 -19.40 2.28 -8.75
CA LEU A 775 -18.61 2.62 -7.55
C LEU A 775 -19.47 2.66 -6.27
N LEU A 776 -20.55 1.88 -6.23
CA LEU A 776 -21.56 1.85 -5.16
C LEU A 776 -20.98 1.86 -3.74
N PRO A 777 -19.95 1.04 -3.41
CA PRO A 777 -19.42 0.96 -2.04
C PRO A 777 -18.75 2.24 -1.54
N ALA A 778 -18.45 3.19 -2.44
CA ALA A 778 -17.72 4.40 -2.10
C ALA A 778 -18.62 5.61 -1.81
N TRP A 779 -19.92 5.53 -2.06
CA TRP A 779 -20.82 6.69 -1.92
C TRP A 779 -22.28 6.37 -1.55
N TYR A 780 -22.76 5.13 -1.74
CA TYR A 780 -24.17 4.81 -1.49
C TYR A 780 -24.56 5.10 -0.03
N ALA A 781 -25.79 5.59 0.15
CA ALA A 781 -26.40 6.04 1.41
C ALA A 781 -25.86 7.36 2.00
N ALA A 782 -24.84 8.00 1.39
CA ALA A 782 -24.31 9.27 1.88
C ALA A 782 -25.30 10.43 1.72
N GLY A 783 -26.01 10.51 0.59
CA GLY A 783 -26.99 11.55 0.32
C GLY A 783 -28.17 11.51 1.29
N THR A 784 -28.72 10.31 1.54
CA THR A 784 -29.79 10.11 2.52
C THR A 784 -29.33 10.50 3.94
N GLY A 785 -28.11 10.12 4.33
CA GLY A 785 -27.53 10.52 5.61
C GLY A 785 -27.39 12.04 5.74
N LEU A 786 -26.75 12.70 4.77
CA LEU A 786 -26.59 14.16 4.79
C LEU A 786 -27.94 14.90 4.76
N GLN A 787 -28.91 14.40 4.00
CA GLN A 787 -30.25 14.97 3.91
C GLN A 787 -30.99 14.92 5.25
N SER A 788 -30.74 13.89 6.07
CA SER A 788 -31.37 13.71 7.38
C SER A 788 -31.07 14.86 8.35
N PHE A 789 -29.86 15.43 8.27
CA PHE A 789 -29.47 16.62 9.02
C PHE A 789 -29.87 17.90 8.29
N TYR A 790 -29.61 18.01 6.98
CA TYR A 790 -29.93 19.23 6.22
C TYR A 790 -31.42 19.59 6.27
N GLN A 791 -32.32 18.61 6.07
CA GLN A 791 -33.78 18.79 6.12
C GLN A 791 -34.32 19.96 5.26
N ASN A 792 -33.58 20.38 4.23
CA ASN A 792 -33.86 21.58 3.43
C ASN A 792 -33.91 22.89 4.25
N LYS A 793 -33.20 22.95 5.39
CA LYS A 793 -33.08 24.13 6.25
C LYS A 793 -31.73 24.81 6.03
N GLU A 794 -31.76 26.10 5.70
CA GLU A 794 -30.56 26.88 5.39
C GLU A 794 -29.60 27.01 6.59
N GLU A 795 -30.14 27.03 7.80
CA GLU A 795 -29.36 27.01 9.05
C GLU A 795 -28.49 25.75 9.16
N ASN A 796 -29.04 24.58 8.86
CA ASN A 796 -28.32 23.31 8.93
C ASN A 796 -27.29 23.18 7.79
N LEU A 797 -27.58 23.74 6.61
CA LEU A 797 -26.60 23.79 5.51
C LEU A 797 -25.36 24.59 5.90
N LYS A 798 -25.53 25.73 6.57
CA LYS A 798 -24.40 26.53 7.04
C LYS A 798 -23.51 25.75 8.01
N VAL A 799 -24.10 24.97 8.91
CA VAL A 799 -23.34 24.09 9.81
C VAL A 799 -22.52 23.07 9.02
N LEU A 800 -23.10 22.40 8.00
CA LEU A 800 -22.36 21.47 7.14
C LEU A 800 -21.24 22.16 6.35
N GLN A 801 -21.45 23.41 5.91
CA GLN A 801 -20.44 24.22 5.24
C GLN A 801 -19.30 24.60 6.21
N GLU A 802 -19.62 24.95 7.45
CA GLU A 802 -18.65 25.22 8.51
C GLU A 802 -17.83 23.97 8.87
N MET A 803 -18.48 22.81 8.97
CA MET A 803 -17.81 21.52 9.14
C MET A 803 -16.88 21.23 7.97
N TYR A 804 -17.28 21.47 6.72
CA TYR A 804 -16.41 21.26 5.56
C TYR A 804 -15.20 22.20 5.53
N ALA A 805 -15.31 23.40 6.12
CA ALA A 805 -14.20 24.34 6.17
C ALA A 805 -13.21 24.04 7.31
N ASN A 806 -13.71 23.57 8.46
CA ASN A 806 -12.95 23.57 9.72
C ASN A 806 -12.81 22.18 10.36
N PHE A 807 -13.62 21.19 9.97
CA PHE A 807 -13.55 19.84 10.51
C PHE A 807 -12.82 18.91 9.54
N SER A 808 -11.58 18.54 9.87
CA SER A 808 -10.69 17.76 9.00
C SER A 808 -11.29 16.42 8.57
N PHE A 809 -11.98 15.72 9.49
CA PHE A 809 -12.67 14.47 9.21
C PHE A 809 -13.76 14.66 8.16
N PHE A 810 -14.67 15.63 8.37
CA PHE A 810 -15.78 15.87 7.46
C PHE A 810 -15.29 16.37 6.08
N THR A 811 -14.26 17.21 6.07
CA THR A 811 -13.57 17.63 4.84
C THR A 811 -13.09 16.41 4.05
N SER A 812 -12.39 15.49 4.71
CA SER A 812 -11.86 14.27 4.09
C SER A 812 -12.96 13.33 3.59
N LEU A 813 -14.06 13.21 4.35
CA LEU A 813 -15.22 12.41 3.97
C LEU A 813 -15.87 12.96 2.69
N ILE A 814 -16.18 14.26 2.65
CA ILE A 814 -16.81 14.91 1.48
C ILE A 814 -15.89 14.90 0.26
N ASP A 815 -14.58 15.13 0.42
CA ASP A 815 -13.60 15.02 -0.66
C ASP A 815 -13.52 13.61 -1.25
N THR A 816 -13.63 12.58 -0.40
CA THR A 816 -13.63 11.18 -0.84
C THR A 816 -14.90 10.84 -1.63
N LEU A 817 -16.06 11.30 -1.14
CA LEU A 817 -17.33 11.16 -1.84
C LEU A 817 -17.32 11.87 -3.20
N GLN A 818 -16.78 13.09 -3.27
CA GLN A 818 -16.60 13.82 -4.55
C GLN A 818 -15.80 13.01 -5.57
N MET A 819 -14.70 12.38 -5.13
CA MET A 819 -13.87 11.56 -6.01
C MET A 819 -14.63 10.33 -6.53
N ALA A 820 -15.46 9.70 -5.69
CA ALA A 820 -16.25 8.54 -6.05
C ALA A 820 -17.33 8.91 -7.07
N ILE A 821 -18.08 9.98 -6.81
CA ILE A 821 -19.12 10.51 -7.70
C ILE A 821 -18.54 10.92 -9.06
N ALA A 822 -17.35 11.55 -9.08
CA ALA A 822 -16.70 11.96 -10.33
C ALA A 822 -16.29 10.81 -11.25
N LYS A 823 -16.03 9.63 -10.68
CA LYS A 823 -15.60 8.43 -11.43
C LYS A 823 -16.75 7.51 -11.82
N ALA A 824 -17.84 7.53 -11.05
CA ALA A 824 -19.06 6.81 -11.34
C ALA A 824 -19.71 7.33 -12.63
N ASP A 825 -20.35 6.42 -13.36
CA ASP A 825 -21.05 6.73 -14.60
C ASP A 825 -22.33 5.91 -14.69
N LEU A 826 -23.45 6.54 -14.31
CA LEU A 826 -24.73 5.85 -14.29
C LEU A 826 -25.31 5.56 -15.68
N ILE A 827 -24.82 6.21 -16.74
CA ILE A 827 -25.23 5.89 -18.11
C ILE A 827 -24.68 4.51 -18.48
N ILE A 828 -23.39 4.28 -18.18
CA ILE A 828 -22.77 2.98 -18.38
C ILE A 828 -23.31 1.95 -17.40
N ALA A 829 -23.45 2.30 -16.11
CA ALA A 829 -23.99 1.40 -15.10
C ALA A 829 -25.38 0.87 -15.48
N LYS A 830 -26.21 1.69 -16.15
CA LYS A 830 -27.51 1.25 -16.67
C LYS A 830 -27.39 0.13 -17.70
N GLU A 831 -26.37 0.13 -18.55
CA GLU A 831 -26.14 -0.96 -19.50
C GLU A 831 -25.77 -2.26 -18.81
N TYR A 832 -25.00 -2.17 -17.72
CA TYR A 832 -24.72 -3.34 -16.89
C TYR A 832 -25.98 -3.83 -16.17
N ALA A 833 -26.80 -2.94 -15.63
CA ALA A 833 -28.10 -3.30 -15.06
C ALA A 833 -29.02 -4.00 -16.08
N ASN A 834 -28.92 -3.65 -17.37
CA ASN A 834 -29.73 -4.27 -18.41
C ASN A 834 -29.39 -5.75 -18.65
N MET A 835 -28.23 -6.23 -18.19
CA MET A 835 -27.88 -7.66 -18.21
C MET A 835 -28.67 -8.50 -17.19
N THR A 836 -29.30 -7.86 -16.21
CA THR A 836 -30.15 -8.55 -15.22
C THR A 836 -31.42 -9.09 -15.89
N LYS A 837 -31.73 -10.37 -15.67
CA LYS A 837 -32.83 -11.09 -16.34
C LYS A 837 -34.21 -10.57 -15.91
N GLU A 838 -34.34 -10.22 -14.64
CA GLU A 838 -35.61 -9.85 -14.01
C GLU A 838 -35.83 -8.32 -14.01
N GLU A 839 -36.74 -7.86 -14.86
CA GLU A 839 -37.06 -6.45 -15.09
C GLU A 839 -37.47 -5.71 -13.80
N SER A 840 -38.25 -6.37 -12.95
CA SER A 840 -38.82 -5.74 -11.76
C SER A 840 -37.76 -5.41 -10.71
N TYR A 841 -36.75 -6.27 -10.55
CA TYR A 841 -35.67 -6.05 -9.59
C TYR A 841 -34.72 -4.99 -10.16
N ARG A 842 -34.44 -5.07 -11.47
CA ARG A 842 -33.64 -4.10 -12.21
C ARG A 842 -34.16 -2.68 -12.03
N GLN A 843 -35.43 -2.42 -12.34
CA GLN A 843 -36.01 -1.08 -12.26
C GLN A 843 -36.00 -0.53 -10.82
N ARG A 844 -36.35 -1.39 -9.85
CA ARG A 844 -36.44 -1.02 -8.44
C ARG A 844 -35.07 -0.69 -7.84
N ILE A 845 -34.10 -1.60 -7.95
CA ILE A 845 -32.77 -1.44 -7.36
C ILE A 845 -31.97 -0.35 -8.08
N PHE A 846 -31.95 -0.35 -9.42
CA PHE A 846 -31.25 0.69 -10.17
C PHE A 846 -31.86 2.08 -9.93
N GLY A 847 -33.19 2.18 -9.85
CA GLY A 847 -33.89 3.43 -9.53
C GLY A 847 -33.47 3.99 -8.16
N GLN A 848 -33.42 3.15 -7.12
CA GLN A 848 -32.95 3.56 -5.80
C GLN A 848 -31.50 4.06 -5.81
N ILE A 849 -30.62 3.38 -6.57
CA ILE A 849 -29.22 3.78 -6.72
C ILE A 849 -29.13 5.13 -7.45
N GLU A 850 -29.89 5.32 -8.52
CA GLU A 850 -29.89 6.56 -9.31
C GLU A 850 -30.41 7.77 -8.50
N GLU A 851 -31.48 7.58 -7.72
CA GLU A 851 -32.01 8.60 -6.82
C GLU A 851 -30.99 9.02 -5.75
N GLU A 852 -30.34 8.04 -5.12
CA GLU A 852 -29.31 8.27 -4.11
C GLU A 852 -28.09 8.99 -4.69
N PHE A 853 -27.67 8.65 -5.92
CA PHE A 853 -26.56 9.30 -6.60
C PHE A 853 -26.82 10.79 -6.83
N LYS A 854 -28.02 11.12 -7.34
CA LYS A 854 -28.44 12.51 -7.58
C LYS A 854 -28.49 13.30 -6.27
N LEU A 855 -29.11 12.72 -5.24
CA LEU A 855 -29.19 13.33 -3.92
C LEU A 855 -27.79 13.61 -3.33
N THR A 856 -26.90 12.62 -3.40
CA THR A 856 -25.52 12.73 -2.91
C THR A 856 -24.77 13.84 -3.64
N SER A 857 -24.83 13.84 -4.98
CA SER A 857 -24.17 14.85 -5.82
C SER A 857 -24.68 16.27 -5.51
N ASP A 858 -26.00 16.46 -5.42
CA ASP A 858 -26.60 17.77 -5.16
C ASP A 858 -26.20 18.32 -3.78
N LEU A 859 -26.17 17.47 -2.74
CA LEU A 859 -25.78 17.89 -1.40
C LEU A 859 -24.30 18.23 -1.31
N ILE A 860 -23.43 17.46 -1.96
CA ILE A 860 -22.00 17.76 -2.04
C ILE A 860 -21.77 19.15 -2.64
N LEU A 861 -22.44 19.49 -3.75
CA LEU A 861 -22.31 20.81 -4.39
C LEU A 861 -22.78 21.94 -3.46
N LYS A 862 -23.88 21.73 -2.73
CA LYS A 862 -24.38 22.72 -1.74
C LYS A 862 -23.42 22.91 -0.56
N ILE A 863 -22.88 21.81 -0.01
CA ILE A 863 -21.95 21.83 1.14
C ILE A 863 -20.63 22.47 0.75
N THR A 864 -20.12 22.19 -0.45
CA THR A 864 -18.83 22.72 -0.91
C THR A 864 -18.93 24.11 -1.54
N GLY A 865 -20.14 24.54 -1.94
CA GLY A 865 -20.35 25.77 -2.69
C GLY A 865 -19.81 25.74 -4.13
N GLN A 866 -19.52 24.55 -4.66
CA GLN A 866 -18.95 24.34 -5.99
C GLN A 866 -20.03 24.33 -7.08
N LYS A 867 -19.62 24.53 -8.35
CA LYS A 867 -20.55 24.44 -9.50
C LYS A 867 -20.51 23.07 -10.14
N GLU A 868 -19.32 22.50 -10.24
CA GLU A 868 -19.10 21.13 -10.69
C GLU A 868 -18.34 20.36 -9.62
N ILE A 869 -18.57 19.05 -9.55
CA ILE A 869 -17.85 18.15 -8.65
C ILE A 869 -16.34 18.24 -8.92
N LEU A 870 -15.53 18.34 -7.87
CA LEU A 870 -14.06 18.49 -7.89
C LEU A 870 -13.53 19.86 -8.40
N ASP A 871 -14.32 20.94 -8.30
CA ASP A 871 -13.81 22.30 -8.61
C ASP A 871 -12.65 22.71 -7.68
N ASN A 872 -12.55 22.11 -6.49
CA ASN A 872 -11.43 22.29 -5.56
C ASN A 872 -10.12 21.61 -6.02
N VAL A 873 -10.17 20.66 -6.97
CA VAL A 873 -8.99 19.96 -7.51
C VAL A 873 -9.05 19.85 -9.05
N PRO A 874 -8.92 20.97 -9.78
CA PRO A 874 -9.20 21.04 -11.22
C PRO A 874 -8.30 20.14 -12.08
N VAL A 875 -7.07 19.87 -11.62
CA VAL A 875 -6.14 18.96 -12.33
C VAL A 875 -6.66 17.52 -12.36
N ILE A 876 -7.26 17.05 -11.26
CA ILE A 876 -7.85 15.71 -11.21
C ILE A 876 -9.14 15.69 -12.03
N GLN A 877 -9.96 16.72 -11.91
CA GLN A 877 -11.18 16.87 -12.70
C GLN A 877 -10.89 16.80 -14.21
N GLU A 878 -9.89 17.55 -14.70
CA GLU A 878 -9.46 17.51 -16.11
C GLU A 878 -8.94 16.11 -16.50
N SER A 879 -8.14 15.47 -15.65
CA SER A 879 -7.60 14.12 -15.91
C SER A 879 -8.73 13.08 -16.07
N ILE A 880 -9.74 13.10 -15.20
CA ILE A 880 -10.89 12.19 -15.27
C ILE A 880 -11.69 12.47 -16.56
N LYS A 881 -12.00 13.73 -16.86
CA LYS A 881 -12.71 14.14 -18.08
C LYS A 881 -11.99 13.69 -19.36
N LEU A 882 -10.64 13.71 -19.38
CA LEU A 882 -9.84 13.25 -20.52
C LEU A 882 -9.75 11.74 -20.66
N ARG A 883 -9.83 10.99 -19.55
CA ARG A 883 -9.73 9.52 -19.53
C ARG A 883 -11.02 8.84 -19.94
N ASN A 884 -12.15 9.34 -19.41
CA ASN A 884 -13.46 8.71 -19.54
C ASN A 884 -13.82 8.29 -20.98
N PRO A 885 -13.68 9.14 -22.03
CA PRO A 885 -14.00 8.76 -23.40
C PRO A 885 -13.23 7.56 -23.97
N TYR A 886 -12.13 7.16 -23.33
CA TYR A 886 -11.34 6.00 -23.74
C TYR A 886 -11.68 4.76 -22.89
N VAL A 887 -12.29 4.94 -21.70
CA VAL A 887 -12.72 3.84 -20.84
C VAL A 887 -14.06 3.33 -21.33
N ASP A 888 -14.92 4.23 -21.78
CA ASP A 888 -16.29 3.91 -22.17
C ASP A 888 -16.36 2.79 -23.22
N PRO A 889 -15.57 2.80 -24.32
CA PRO A 889 -15.57 1.71 -25.28
C PRO A 889 -15.30 0.34 -24.65
N LEU A 890 -14.37 0.27 -23.68
CA LEU A 890 -14.07 -0.98 -22.97
C LEU A 890 -15.24 -1.43 -22.10
N SER A 891 -15.97 -0.50 -21.47
CA SER A 891 -17.17 -0.84 -20.69
C SER A 891 -18.29 -1.39 -21.58
N TYR A 892 -18.56 -0.78 -22.74
CA TYR A 892 -19.58 -1.28 -23.65
C TYR A 892 -19.20 -2.63 -24.28
N LEU A 893 -17.93 -2.80 -24.66
CA LEU A 893 -17.38 -4.09 -25.10
C LEU A 893 -17.52 -5.14 -24.00
N GLN A 894 -17.22 -4.80 -22.74
CA GLN A 894 -17.35 -5.72 -21.61
C GLN A 894 -18.80 -6.17 -21.41
N VAL A 895 -19.79 -5.27 -21.47
CA VAL A 895 -21.22 -5.64 -21.36
C VAL A 895 -21.59 -6.65 -22.44
N GLN A 896 -21.26 -6.37 -23.71
CA GLN A 896 -21.54 -7.29 -24.82
C GLN A 896 -20.89 -8.67 -24.60
N LEU A 897 -19.59 -8.69 -24.28
CA LEU A 897 -18.83 -9.92 -24.10
C LEU A 897 -19.35 -10.74 -22.92
N LEU A 898 -19.74 -10.11 -21.82
CA LEU A 898 -20.35 -10.76 -20.67
C LEU A 898 -21.70 -11.37 -21.02
N SER A 899 -22.56 -10.63 -21.74
CA SER A 899 -23.85 -11.15 -22.20
C SER A 899 -23.67 -12.39 -23.09
N GLU A 900 -22.79 -12.31 -24.09
CA GLU A 900 -22.49 -13.44 -24.99
C GLU A 900 -21.92 -14.65 -24.22
N LEU A 901 -20.98 -14.42 -23.29
CA LEU A 901 -20.36 -15.49 -22.51
C LEU A 901 -21.37 -16.18 -21.59
N ARG A 902 -22.26 -15.41 -20.96
CA ARG A 902 -23.28 -15.95 -20.05
C ARG A 902 -24.37 -16.70 -20.80
N GLU A 903 -24.77 -16.25 -21.98
CA GLU A 903 -25.71 -16.99 -22.83
C GLU A 903 -25.16 -18.36 -23.27
N ILE A 904 -23.87 -18.44 -23.61
CA ILE A 904 -23.18 -19.69 -23.94
C ILE A 904 -23.11 -20.62 -22.70
N ARG A 905 -22.77 -20.05 -21.53
CA ARG A 905 -22.71 -20.80 -20.26
C ARG A 905 -24.08 -21.31 -19.81
N ASP A 906 -25.14 -20.56 -20.05
CA ASP A 906 -26.52 -20.99 -19.78
C ASP A 906 -26.92 -22.20 -20.67
N GLN A 907 -26.26 -22.38 -21.82
CA GLN A 907 -26.43 -23.56 -22.70
C GLN A 907 -25.53 -24.74 -22.31
N GLY A 908 -24.69 -24.59 -21.28
CA GLY A 908 -23.76 -25.63 -20.79
C GLY A 908 -22.44 -25.71 -21.56
N GLU A 909 -22.14 -24.71 -22.40
CA GLU A 909 -20.87 -24.58 -23.12
C GLU A 909 -19.96 -23.53 -22.44
N ASP A 910 -18.68 -23.47 -22.80
CA ASP A 910 -17.76 -22.43 -22.33
C ASP A 910 -16.85 -22.00 -23.49
N ASN A 911 -16.44 -20.73 -23.49
CA ASN A 911 -15.63 -20.16 -24.56
C ASN A 911 -14.40 -19.44 -23.97
N SER A 912 -13.25 -20.11 -24.04
CA SER A 912 -11.99 -19.60 -23.51
C SER A 912 -11.48 -18.34 -24.21
N GLU A 913 -11.78 -18.14 -25.49
CA GLU A 913 -11.38 -16.94 -26.22
C GLU A 913 -12.21 -15.73 -25.79
N LEU A 914 -13.52 -15.92 -25.67
CA LEU A 914 -14.44 -14.88 -25.21
C LEU A 914 -14.16 -14.50 -23.75
N LEU A 915 -13.91 -15.49 -22.88
CA LEU A 915 -13.45 -15.25 -21.51
C LEU A 915 -12.17 -14.41 -21.52
N ARG A 916 -11.18 -14.76 -22.34
CA ARG A 916 -9.94 -13.98 -22.46
C ARG A 916 -10.20 -12.53 -22.84
N GLU A 917 -11.11 -12.25 -23.77
CA GLU A 917 -11.51 -10.88 -24.12
C GLU A 917 -12.17 -10.14 -22.95
N VAL A 918 -13.06 -10.79 -22.21
CA VAL A 918 -13.63 -10.24 -20.96
C VAL A 918 -12.52 -9.86 -19.99
N LEU A 919 -11.56 -10.75 -19.73
CA LEU A 919 -10.45 -10.49 -18.81
C LEU A 919 -9.57 -9.32 -19.27
N LEU A 920 -9.36 -9.15 -20.58
CA LEU A 920 -8.64 -7.98 -21.13
C LEU A 920 -9.40 -6.67 -20.92
N THR A 921 -10.73 -6.67 -21.09
CA THR A 921 -11.54 -5.47 -20.78
C THR A 921 -11.45 -5.12 -19.30
N ILE A 922 -11.44 -6.11 -18.40
CA ILE A 922 -11.30 -5.90 -16.95
C ILE A 922 -9.98 -5.18 -16.63
N ASN A 923 -8.87 -5.64 -17.22
CA ASN A 923 -7.56 -5.00 -17.05
C ASN A 923 -7.55 -3.58 -17.62
N GLY A 924 -8.10 -3.38 -18.82
CA GLY A 924 -8.14 -2.07 -19.46
C GLY A 924 -8.94 -1.03 -18.67
N ILE A 925 -10.13 -1.40 -18.16
CA ILE A 925 -10.97 -0.52 -17.33
C ILE A 925 -10.26 -0.19 -16.01
N ALA A 926 -9.63 -1.18 -15.36
CA ALA A 926 -8.86 -0.95 -14.14
C ALA A 926 -7.70 0.03 -14.36
N ALA A 927 -6.95 -0.12 -15.47
CA ALA A 927 -5.85 0.77 -15.84
C ALA A 927 -6.33 2.20 -16.16
N GLY A 928 -7.51 2.34 -16.78
CA GLY A 928 -8.11 3.62 -17.14
C GLY A 928 -8.65 4.39 -15.93
N LEU A 929 -9.35 3.72 -15.02
CA LEU A 929 -9.97 4.35 -13.85
C LEU A 929 -8.99 4.62 -12.70
N ARG A 930 -7.93 3.79 -12.53
CA ARG A 930 -6.96 3.80 -11.40
C ARG A 930 -7.61 3.76 -10.00
N ASN A 931 -6.86 3.47 -8.93
CA ASN A 931 -7.40 3.43 -7.56
C ASN A 931 -8.79 2.75 -7.52
N THR A 932 -8.89 1.61 -8.22
CA THR A 932 -10.13 0.86 -8.49
C THR A 932 -10.12 -0.53 -7.86
N GLY A 933 -8.98 -0.92 -7.28
CA GLY A 933 -8.80 -2.15 -6.52
C GLY A 933 -8.66 -1.84 -5.05
#